data_AF-A0A316VJZ5-F1
#
_entry.id   AF-A0A316VJZ5-F1
#
_cell.length_a   1.000
_cell.length_b   1.000
_cell.length_c   1.000
_cell.angle_alpha   90.00
_cell.angle_beta   90.00
_cell.angle_gamma   90.00
#
_symmetry.space_group_name_H-M   'P 1'
#
loop_
_entity.id
_entity.type
_entity.pdbx_description
1 polymer ?
#
loop_
_entity_poly.entity_id
_entity_poly.type
_entity_poly.pdbx_seq_one_letter_code
_entity_poly.pdbx_strand_id
1 'polypeptide(L)'
;MTEKTGSLLASVVVVCLIVIHTVSALQVPFNPKEKSENAYYNLQQQSSSTKARPPSPDTLQKVYLSHSGLYFGSPLSRGAQPHISLFVDVPLYSLEGIRISVSQAQKRNWEEVHLKCGSYEGGSVEECERQDKEEAEKLASGDNVDDSKSTACKPSSIIYEQSRILLDAQSCPPLASILSRQTDTAANARENVLESLVITFDVQRLVPVKRERHHYWLGSLRRVEGPGPDGGALWPLAGTAHSGNDSTQMKYTGLVPNRISGLMQDPYFPRTAKPDSFDPLNGVDLTFASWSYGISIRVPHNGETQEGMPEFEPVHAPVSGQVIWKGEYTIQRAPGNHRNDEVGLGVMIRDEWGTVYQLLGLYDESMKVELGQSVTAGQVVGGASRTPLSLEPPCRHKPADPPKMDDDSRRYPYRWRSLHIMVARPDPSWTEWKAPFERGWQYFNPLDAFTLAGRTSSITPDPNPSQMFFADPSEDGALTPPNIVATSKDLIQPPTLSSEAEVIVAFDSFTDTPGDEGDQLDLISLHALDWAIVPVSTSSVGGSAANPHDMFNCDNVPADTIWRNSFDHTKLPNAWTVSLPKTALLAHYVPAFTVGRVPLFKTKYASQFDEKGRKLFYAPTRILVGQTDGRGAWDTRKEPDGNGLYQVWVRGRDWFGNSGCIGANIRIRNGG
;
A
#
# COMPACT_ATOMS: atom_id res chain seq x y z
N MET A 1 -73.88 4.11 4.95
CA MET A 1 -74.41 2.77 4.69
C MET A 1 -73.45 1.76 5.30
N THR A 2 -73.93 1.08 6.36
CA THR A 2 -73.50 -0.23 6.93
C THR A 2 -72.00 -0.45 7.22
N GLU A 3 -71.58 -0.37 8.50
CA GLU A 3 -71.47 -1.48 9.48
C GLU A 3 -70.25 -2.39 9.19
N LYS A 4 -69.34 -2.79 10.12
CA LYS A 4 -69.43 -2.98 11.57
C LYS A 4 -68.04 -2.98 12.24
N THR A 5 -68.05 -2.55 13.49
CA THR A 5 -67.03 -2.57 14.54
C THR A 5 -66.99 -3.89 15.35
N GLY A 6 -65.87 -4.13 16.06
CA GLY A 6 -65.76 -4.98 17.26
C GLY A 6 -64.28 -5.26 17.60
N SER A 7 -63.65 -4.58 18.58
CA SER A 7 -63.60 -4.84 20.05
C SER A 7 -62.85 -6.16 20.40
N LEU A 8 -61.90 -6.30 21.33
CA LEU A 8 -61.86 -6.00 22.79
C LEU A 8 -60.39 -6.32 23.25
N LEU A 9 -59.66 -5.46 23.98
CA LEU A 9 -59.50 -5.37 25.46
C LEU A 9 -58.41 -6.27 26.11
N ALA A 10 -57.87 -5.71 27.20
CA ALA A 10 -56.59 -5.94 27.86
C ALA A 10 -56.63 -6.89 29.07
N SER A 11 -55.46 -6.98 29.75
CA SER A 11 -55.17 -7.38 31.16
C SER A 11 -54.46 -8.75 31.27
N VAL A 12 -53.43 -8.97 32.09
CA VAL A 12 -53.37 -8.81 33.57
C VAL A 12 -51.90 -8.77 34.08
N VAL A 13 -51.71 -8.04 35.19
CA VAL A 13 -50.54 -7.81 36.06
C VAL A 13 -50.35 -8.95 37.09
N VAL A 14 -49.14 -9.18 37.65
CA VAL A 14 -48.84 -9.29 39.11
C VAL A 14 -47.39 -9.73 39.38
N VAL A 15 -46.89 -9.22 40.51
CA VAL A 15 -45.52 -9.01 41.03
C VAL A 15 -45.17 -10.01 42.16
N CYS A 16 -43.88 -10.01 42.58
CA CYS A 16 -43.30 -10.41 43.90
C CYS A 16 -42.59 -11.79 43.93
N LEU A 17 -41.51 -12.10 44.66
CA LEU A 17 -40.45 -11.43 45.45
C LEU A 17 -39.52 -12.56 45.98
N ILE A 18 -38.20 -12.33 45.93
CA ILE A 18 -37.02 -12.77 46.73
C ILE A 18 -37.17 -13.88 47.82
N VAL A 19 -36.21 -14.84 47.86
CA VAL A 19 -35.53 -15.38 49.08
C VAL A 19 -34.08 -15.85 48.77
N ILE A 20 -33.16 -15.63 49.73
CA ILE A 20 -31.69 -15.84 49.74
C ILE A 20 -31.28 -16.96 50.72
N HIS A 21 -30.06 -17.52 50.54
CA HIS A 21 -29.12 -18.24 51.48
C HIS A 21 -28.97 -19.76 51.33
N THR A 22 -27.84 -20.43 51.60
CA THR A 22 -26.36 -20.34 51.34
C THR A 22 -25.69 -21.58 52.02
N VAL A 23 -24.43 -21.94 51.65
CA VAL A 23 -23.39 -22.73 52.41
C VAL A 23 -23.49 -24.28 52.31
N SER A 24 -22.48 -25.17 52.08
CA SER A 24 -21.02 -25.17 51.81
C SER A 24 -20.57 -26.58 51.29
N ALA A 25 -19.68 -26.67 50.29
CA ALA A 25 -18.24 -27.04 50.33
C ALA A 25 -17.85 -28.54 50.28
N LEU A 26 -17.08 -28.94 49.24
CA LEU A 26 -15.97 -29.90 49.35
C LEU A 26 -15.02 -29.86 48.12
N GLN A 27 -13.79 -29.39 48.42
CA GLN A 27 -12.42 -29.56 47.87
C GLN A 27 -12.08 -29.98 46.42
N VAL A 28 -11.04 -29.28 45.92
CA VAL A 28 -10.32 -29.25 44.63
C VAL A 28 -9.15 -30.29 44.61
N PRO A 29 -8.48 -30.58 43.45
CA PRO A 29 -7.32 -29.75 43.01
C PRO A 29 -7.16 -29.48 41.47
N PHE A 30 -6.74 -28.21 41.18
CA PHE A 30 -5.85 -27.66 40.10
C PHE A 30 -6.20 -27.85 38.59
N ASN A 31 -6.58 -26.86 37.75
CA ASN A 31 -6.07 -25.51 37.31
C ASN A 31 -4.88 -25.59 36.31
N PRO A 32 -4.91 -24.97 35.08
CA PRO A 32 -4.99 -23.51 34.87
C PRO A 32 -5.90 -23.06 33.69
N LYS A 33 -6.94 -22.26 33.97
CA LYS A 33 -7.57 -21.38 32.98
C LYS A 33 -7.86 -20.03 33.62
N GLU A 34 -6.89 -19.13 33.57
CA GLU A 34 -7.12 -17.72 33.87
C GLU A 34 -6.07 -16.89 33.10
N LYS A 35 -6.48 -16.42 31.93
CA LYS A 35 -5.96 -15.23 31.21
C LYS A 35 -6.59 -15.19 29.81
N SER A 36 -7.46 -14.21 29.55
CA SER A 36 -7.51 -13.41 28.31
C SER A 36 -8.88 -12.76 28.01
N GLU A 37 -9.90 -12.87 28.86
CA GLU A 37 -11.21 -12.27 28.51
C GLU A 37 -11.31 -10.73 28.68
N ASN A 38 -10.29 -10.06 29.20
CA ASN A 38 -10.32 -8.60 29.44
C ASN A 38 -9.57 -7.73 28.40
N ALA A 39 -9.07 -8.30 27.30
CA ALA A 39 -8.46 -7.51 26.21
C ALA A 39 -9.47 -7.10 25.11
N TYR A 40 -10.63 -7.75 25.04
CA TYR A 40 -11.57 -7.63 23.92
C TYR A 40 -12.51 -6.41 23.96
N TYR A 41 -12.64 -5.73 25.11
CA TYR A 41 -13.64 -4.66 25.28
C TYR A 41 -13.10 -3.21 25.18
N ASN A 42 -11.79 -3.01 25.09
CA ASN A 42 -11.21 -1.65 25.11
C ASN A 42 -10.87 -1.04 23.73
N LEU A 43 -11.04 -1.78 22.63
CA LEU A 43 -10.93 -1.20 21.27
C LEU A 43 -12.27 -0.72 20.70
N GLN A 44 -13.40 -1.08 21.33
CA GLN A 44 -14.75 -0.79 20.82
C GLN A 44 -15.42 0.49 21.37
N GLN A 45 -14.83 1.20 22.35
CA GLN A 45 -15.48 2.40 22.93
C GLN A 45 -14.90 3.75 22.48
N GLN A 46 -14.00 3.79 21.49
CA GLN A 46 -13.60 5.06 20.85
C GLN A 46 -14.28 5.33 19.49
N SER A 47 -15.26 4.52 19.06
CA SER A 47 -16.09 4.83 17.88
C SER A 47 -17.42 5.50 18.24
N SER A 48 -17.46 6.33 19.29
CA SER A 48 -18.48 7.37 19.34
C SER A 48 -18.25 8.30 18.17
N SER A 49 -19.32 8.62 17.44
CA SER A 49 -19.40 9.46 16.24
C SER A 49 -18.91 10.90 16.39
N THR A 50 -17.68 11.12 16.87
CA THR A 50 -16.97 12.36 16.61
C THR A 50 -16.63 12.35 15.13
N LYS A 51 -17.37 13.15 14.34
CA LYS A 51 -17.00 13.56 12.98
C LYS A 51 -15.48 13.72 12.95
N ALA A 52 -14.78 12.77 12.32
CA ALA A 52 -13.34 12.75 12.31
C ALA A 52 -12.89 14.03 11.58
N ARG A 53 -12.56 15.07 12.34
CA ARG A 53 -11.97 16.27 11.79
C ARG A 53 -10.62 15.81 11.24
N PRO A 54 -10.30 16.03 9.96
CA PRO A 54 -9.01 15.63 9.42
C PRO A 54 -7.90 16.24 10.29
N PRO A 55 -6.78 15.52 10.52
CA PRO A 55 -5.67 16.05 11.28
C PRO A 55 -5.23 17.42 10.72
N SER A 56 -4.85 18.35 11.60
CA SER A 56 -4.39 19.69 11.21
C SER A 56 -3.24 19.58 10.18
N PRO A 57 -3.12 20.49 9.19
CA PRO A 57 -1.97 20.55 8.28
C PRO A 57 -0.61 20.59 8.99
N ASP A 58 -0.60 20.93 10.28
CA ASP A 58 0.56 20.97 11.16
C ASP A 58 1.20 19.60 11.43
N THR A 59 0.55 18.48 11.07
CA THR A 59 1.10 17.13 11.27
C THR A 59 2.07 16.69 10.18
N LEU A 60 2.14 17.38 9.03
CA LEU A 60 3.04 17.01 7.94
C LEU A 60 4.46 17.48 8.20
N GLN A 61 5.44 16.63 7.84
CA GLN A 61 6.84 17.03 7.87
C GLN A 61 7.07 18.18 6.90
N LYS A 62 7.65 19.27 7.40
CA LYS A 62 7.92 20.48 6.60
C LYS A 62 9.15 20.36 5.69
N VAL A 63 9.99 19.36 5.96
CA VAL A 63 11.09 18.91 5.11
C VAL A 63 10.95 17.39 5.01
N TYR A 64 10.90 16.86 3.80
CA TYR A 64 10.58 15.46 3.56
C TYR A 64 11.40 14.88 2.41
N LEU A 65 11.97 13.70 2.61
CA LEU A 65 12.71 12.98 1.58
C LEU A 65 11.83 11.88 0.95
N SER A 66 11.80 11.82 -0.38
CA SER A 66 10.97 10.86 -1.11
C SER A 66 11.35 9.41 -0.83
N HIS A 67 12.59 9.12 -0.43
CA HIS A 67 13.06 7.77 -0.04
C HIS A 67 13.93 7.85 1.22
N SER A 68 13.60 7.08 2.24
CA SER A 68 14.37 6.98 3.49
C SER A 68 13.97 5.70 4.23
N GLY A 69 14.82 5.22 5.15
CA GLY A 69 14.63 3.95 5.83
C GLY A 69 15.24 2.78 5.05
N LEU A 70 14.84 1.57 5.43
CA LEU A 70 15.34 0.32 4.85
C LEU A 70 14.48 -0.13 3.66
N TYR A 71 15.13 -0.66 2.63
CA TYR A 71 14.51 -1.26 1.45
C TYR A 71 15.08 -2.66 1.20
N PHE A 72 14.28 -3.56 0.63
CA PHE A 72 14.77 -4.83 0.07
C PHE A 72 15.19 -4.60 -1.38
N GLY A 73 16.51 -4.62 -1.64
CA GLY A 73 17.06 -4.24 -2.93
C GLY A 73 17.03 -2.73 -3.17
N SER A 74 16.54 -2.28 -4.32
CA SER A 74 16.61 -0.85 -4.68
C SER A 74 15.48 -0.06 -4.01
N PRO A 75 15.74 1.16 -3.52
CA PRO A 75 14.66 2.06 -3.08
C PRO A 75 13.83 2.62 -4.25
N LEU A 76 14.29 2.43 -5.48
CA LEU A 76 13.56 2.83 -6.67
C LEU A 76 12.86 1.62 -7.27
N SER A 77 11.55 1.74 -7.45
CA SER A 77 10.77 0.78 -8.21
C SER A 77 11.23 0.69 -9.66
N ARG A 78 10.98 -0.45 -10.30
CA ARG A 78 11.35 -0.67 -11.69
C ARG A 78 10.62 0.32 -12.60
N GLY A 79 11.34 0.86 -13.58
CA GLY A 79 10.84 1.90 -14.48
C GLY A 79 10.76 3.31 -13.89
N ALA A 80 11.10 3.51 -12.61
CA ALA A 80 11.22 4.85 -12.04
C ALA A 80 12.44 5.61 -12.59
N GLN A 81 12.36 6.95 -12.55
CA GLN A 81 13.51 7.80 -12.84
C GLN A 81 14.55 7.67 -11.71
N PRO A 82 15.85 7.62 -12.02
CA PRO A 82 16.92 7.31 -11.06
C PRO A 82 17.29 8.51 -10.17
N HIS A 83 16.30 9.12 -9.51
CA HIS A 83 16.49 10.27 -8.64
C HIS A 83 15.67 10.18 -7.36
N ILE A 84 16.13 10.87 -6.32
CA ILE A 84 15.41 11.11 -5.08
C ILE A 84 14.96 12.57 -5.07
N SER A 85 13.78 12.83 -4.50
CA SER A 85 13.24 14.17 -4.35
C SER A 85 13.25 14.60 -2.89
N LEU A 86 13.80 15.78 -2.60
CA LEU A 86 13.59 16.47 -1.34
C LEU A 86 12.47 17.49 -1.52
N PHE A 87 11.50 17.46 -0.62
CA PHE A 87 10.41 18.43 -0.56
C PHE A 87 10.60 19.34 0.65
N VAL A 88 10.38 20.64 0.47
CA VAL A 88 10.63 21.67 1.49
C VAL A 88 9.47 22.66 1.48
N ASP A 89 8.85 22.94 2.62
CA ASP A 89 7.79 23.95 2.74
C ASP A 89 8.36 25.38 2.51
N VAL A 90 8.38 25.84 1.25
CA VAL A 90 9.00 27.11 0.81
C VAL A 90 8.48 28.36 1.56
N PRO A 91 7.19 28.44 1.97
CA PRO A 91 6.74 29.47 2.92
C PRO A 91 7.54 29.55 4.23
N LEU A 92 8.10 28.43 4.70
CA LEU A 92 8.83 28.35 5.96
C LEU A 92 10.36 28.35 5.79
N TYR A 93 10.86 27.91 4.64
CA TYR A 93 12.28 27.70 4.39
C TYR A 93 12.74 28.35 3.08
N SER A 94 13.94 28.92 3.09
CA SER A 94 14.60 29.35 1.87
C SER A 94 15.27 28.17 1.19
N LEU A 95 15.03 28.00 -0.12
CA LEU A 95 15.81 27.10 -0.97
C LEU A 95 17.17 27.72 -1.33
N GLU A 96 17.33 29.04 -1.18
CA GLU A 96 18.61 29.71 -1.41
C GLU A 96 19.61 29.33 -0.32
N GLY A 97 20.80 28.86 -0.73
CA GLY A 97 21.86 28.48 0.20
C GLY A 97 21.66 27.14 0.91
N ILE A 98 20.73 26.30 0.42
CA ILE A 98 20.62 24.91 0.86
C ILE A 98 21.96 24.19 0.65
N ARG A 99 22.40 23.45 1.66
CA ARG A 99 23.57 22.58 1.57
C ARG A 99 23.12 21.14 1.72
N ILE A 100 23.61 20.31 0.81
CA ILE A 100 23.31 18.89 0.77
C ILE A 100 24.64 18.17 0.87
N SER A 101 24.75 17.25 1.81
CA SER A 101 25.89 16.34 1.89
C SER A 101 25.42 14.92 2.09
N VAL A 102 26.18 13.98 1.53
CA VAL A 102 25.88 12.54 1.64
C VAL A 102 27.10 11.84 2.21
N SER A 103 26.90 10.98 3.21
CA SER A 103 27.98 10.15 3.74
C SER A 103 28.52 9.20 2.67
N GLN A 104 29.74 8.70 2.84
CA GLN A 104 30.16 7.54 2.05
C GLN A 104 29.21 6.36 2.28
N ALA A 105 28.92 5.61 1.20
CA ALA A 105 28.09 4.41 1.28
C ALA A 105 28.83 3.31 2.06
N GLN A 106 28.19 2.81 3.11
CA GLN A 106 28.68 1.72 3.93
C GLN A 106 28.11 0.41 3.37
N LYS A 107 28.98 -0.59 3.16
CA LYS A 107 28.57 -1.94 2.78
C LYS A 107 28.93 -2.88 3.92
N ARG A 108 27.93 -3.56 4.47
CA ARG A 108 28.07 -4.43 5.63
C ARG A 108 27.49 -5.80 5.31
N ASN A 109 28.27 -6.86 5.53
CA ASN A 109 27.71 -8.21 5.51
C ASN A 109 26.99 -8.53 6.83
N TRP A 110 26.40 -9.73 6.94
CA TRP A 110 25.65 -10.14 8.12
C TRP A 110 26.47 -10.05 9.43
N GLU A 111 27.73 -10.53 9.41
CA GLU A 111 28.61 -10.51 10.57
C GLU A 111 28.92 -9.08 11.02
N GLU A 112 29.15 -8.17 10.08
CA GLU A 112 29.42 -6.77 10.39
C GLU A 112 28.20 -6.07 11.01
N VAL A 113 27.00 -6.37 10.53
CA VAL A 113 25.77 -5.86 11.14
C VAL A 113 25.61 -6.37 12.57
N HIS A 114 25.89 -7.64 12.84
CA HIS A 114 25.66 -8.23 14.17
C HIS A 114 26.79 -8.01 15.16
N LEU A 115 28.02 -7.81 14.69
CA LEU A 115 29.21 -7.73 15.55
C LEU A 115 29.79 -6.31 15.63
N LYS A 116 29.57 -5.46 14.61
CA LYS A 116 30.16 -4.11 14.55
C LYS A 116 29.12 -3.01 14.74
N CYS A 117 27.89 -3.19 14.26
CA CYS A 117 26.81 -2.26 14.55
C CYS A 117 26.17 -2.56 15.90
N GLY A 118 26.81 -2.18 17.01
CA GLY A 118 26.13 -2.18 18.30
C GLY A 118 27.03 -2.13 19.50
N SER A 119 26.44 -2.38 20.67
CA SER A 119 27.20 -2.66 21.88
C SER A 119 27.59 -4.15 21.93
N TYR A 120 28.33 -4.55 22.97
CA TYR A 120 28.76 -5.94 23.18
C TYR A 120 27.61 -6.96 23.28
N GLU A 121 26.36 -6.52 23.44
CA GLU A 121 25.18 -7.39 23.54
C GLU A 121 24.63 -7.86 22.18
N GLY A 122 25.23 -7.42 21.07
CA GLY A 122 24.86 -7.79 19.71
C GLY A 122 24.29 -6.63 18.90
N GLY A 123 24.43 -6.72 17.59
CA GLY A 123 24.04 -5.69 16.64
C GLY A 123 22.80 -6.02 15.81
N SER A 124 22.22 -4.98 15.19
CA SER A 124 21.08 -5.08 14.28
C SER A 124 21.14 -4.01 13.19
N VAL A 125 20.25 -4.11 12.19
CA VAL A 125 20.14 -3.10 11.13
C VAL A 125 19.71 -1.74 11.70
N GLU A 126 18.81 -1.70 12.69
CA GLU A 126 18.38 -0.45 13.35
C GLU A 126 19.51 0.18 14.15
N GLU A 127 20.36 -0.65 14.73
CA GLU A 127 21.55 -0.19 15.43
C GLU A 127 22.59 0.38 14.45
N CYS A 128 22.73 -0.21 13.25
CA CYS A 128 23.50 0.43 12.17
C CYS A 128 22.89 1.79 11.78
N GLU A 129 21.57 1.87 11.60
CA GLU A 129 20.88 3.13 11.27
C GLU A 129 21.15 4.21 12.33
N ARG A 130 21.07 3.85 13.62
CA ARG A 130 21.34 4.76 14.74
C ARG A 130 22.78 5.26 14.69
N GLN A 131 23.75 4.36 14.53
CA GLN A 131 25.17 4.71 14.48
C GLN A 131 25.52 5.59 13.27
N ASP A 132 24.98 5.27 12.10
CA ASP A 132 25.19 6.04 10.88
C ASP A 132 24.67 7.47 11.02
N LYS A 133 23.47 7.64 11.63
CA LYS A 133 22.90 8.96 11.92
C LYS A 133 23.75 9.74 12.94
N GLU A 134 24.19 9.10 14.02
CA GLU A 134 25.04 9.74 15.03
C GLU A 134 26.41 10.15 14.48
N GLU A 135 27.01 9.35 13.59
CA GLU A 135 28.25 9.73 12.91
C GLU A 135 28.03 10.93 11.98
N ALA A 136 26.93 10.95 11.23
CA ALA A 136 26.58 12.08 10.37
C ALA A 136 26.32 13.37 11.18
N GLU A 137 25.68 13.28 12.33
CA GLU A 137 25.47 14.40 13.25
C GLU A 137 26.81 14.95 13.78
N LYS A 138 27.72 14.07 14.21
CA LYS A 138 29.06 14.45 14.68
C LYS A 138 29.88 15.12 13.59
N LEU A 139 29.93 14.54 12.39
CA LEU A 139 30.63 15.13 11.25
C LEU A 139 30.08 16.53 10.92
N ALA A 140 28.76 16.71 10.97
CA ALA A 140 28.13 17.98 10.67
C ALA A 140 28.30 19.02 11.80
N SER A 141 28.59 18.61 13.03
CA SER A 141 28.86 19.51 14.17
C SER A 141 30.29 20.08 14.20
N GLY A 142 31.21 19.55 13.39
CA GLY A 142 32.59 20.02 13.29
C GLY A 142 33.55 19.46 14.35
N ASP A 143 33.08 18.54 15.20
CA ASP A 143 33.85 18.00 16.33
C ASP A 143 34.95 16.99 15.93
N ASN A 144 35.04 16.56 14.67
CA ASN A 144 36.17 15.82 14.09
C ASN A 144 36.12 15.91 12.57
N VAL A 145 36.87 16.85 11.99
CA VAL A 145 36.91 17.10 10.54
C VAL A 145 37.78 16.04 9.86
N ASP A 146 37.16 14.92 9.51
CA ASP A 146 37.62 14.12 8.37
C ASP A 146 36.65 14.38 7.21
N ASP A 147 36.86 15.50 6.52
CA ASP A 147 36.09 15.92 5.33
C ASP A 147 36.05 14.84 4.23
N SER A 148 36.89 13.79 4.32
CA SER A 148 36.89 12.67 3.40
C SER A 148 35.64 11.77 3.53
N LYS A 149 34.92 11.80 4.65
CA LYS A 149 33.80 10.89 4.94
C LYS A 149 32.42 11.36 4.43
N SER A 150 32.31 12.59 3.96
CA SER A 150 31.06 13.13 3.40
C SER A 150 31.32 13.92 2.13
N THR A 151 30.48 13.72 1.13
CA THR A 151 30.55 14.42 -0.15
C THR A 151 29.50 15.51 -0.20
N ALA A 152 29.92 16.75 -0.46
CA ALA A 152 28.99 17.84 -0.77
C ALA A 152 28.34 17.59 -2.14
N CYS A 153 27.02 17.53 -2.16
CA CYS A 153 26.23 17.27 -3.36
C CYS A 153 25.56 18.55 -3.86
N LYS A 154 25.47 18.67 -5.19
CA LYS A 154 24.69 19.74 -5.83
C LYS A 154 23.36 19.16 -6.29
N PRO A 155 22.24 19.88 -6.20
CA PRO A 155 21.00 19.49 -6.86
C PRO A 155 21.20 19.29 -8.36
N SER A 156 20.57 18.26 -8.95
CA SER A 156 20.46 18.18 -10.41
C SER A 156 19.43 19.17 -10.96
N SER A 157 18.37 19.42 -10.19
CA SER A 157 17.37 20.45 -10.49
C SER A 157 16.71 20.97 -9.21
N ILE A 158 16.32 22.25 -9.21
CA ILE A 158 15.48 22.87 -8.18
C ILE A 158 14.23 23.38 -8.88
N ILE A 159 13.07 22.84 -8.49
CA ILE A 159 11.77 23.21 -9.04
C ILE A 159 11.03 23.99 -7.95
N TYR A 160 11.22 25.31 -7.95
CA TYR A 160 10.75 26.22 -6.89
C TYR A 160 9.24 26.14 -6.70
N GLU A 161 8.51 26.09 -7.81
CA GLU A 161 7.05 26.08 -7.83
C GLU A 161 6.48 24.78 -7.26
N GLN A 162 7.23 23.69 -7.37
CA GLN A 162 6.88 22.39 -6.78
C GLN A 162 7.48 22.18 -5.39
N SER A 163 8.23 23.15 -4.87
CA SER A 163 8.89 23.03 -3.56
C SER A 163 9.79 21.77 -3.49
N ARG A 164 10.43 21.43 -4.61
CA ARG A 164 11.05 20.12 -4.86
C ARG A 164 12.48 20.29 -5.39
N ILE A 165 13.39 19.51 -4.82
CA ILE A 165 14.80 19.43 -5.22
C ILE A 165 15.11 18.00 -5.66
N LEU A 166 15.76 17.85 -6.82
CA LEU A 166 16.12 16.55 -7.38
C LEU A 166 17.60 16.24 -7.13
N LEU A 167 17.87 15.00 -6.73
CA LEU A 167 19.20 14.43 -6.55
C LEU A 167 19.31 13.11 -7.30
N ASP A 168 20.38 12.95 -8.06
CA ASP A 168 20.69 11.73 -8.81
C ASP A 168 22.16 11.33 -8.64
N ALA A 169 22.53 10.19 -9.22
CA ALA A 169 23.90 9.67 -9.14
C ALA A 169 24.95 10.58 -9.80
N GLN A 170 24.57 11.43 -10.77
CA GLN A 170 25.52 12.30 -11.47
C GLN A 170 25.83 13.56 -10.64
N SER A 171 24.78 14.13 -10.05
CA SER A 171 24.82 15.31 -9.20
C SER A 171 25.30 15.01 -7.77
N CYS A 172 25.15 13.75 -7.34
CA CYS A 172 25.57 13.25 -6.04
C CYS A 172 26.13 11.81 -6.14
N PRO A 173 27.42 11.64 -6.46
CA PRO A 173 28.03 10.33 -6.73
C PRO A 173 27.84 9.24 -5.66
N PRO A 174 27.83 9.53 -4.34
CA PRO A 174 27.58 8.48 -3.34
C PRO A 174 26.21 7.80 -3.49
N LEU A 175 25.21 8.47 -4.09
CA LEU A 175 23.91 7.86 -4.34
C LEU A 175 23.95 6.79 -5.43
N ALA A 176 24.97 6.78 -6.29
CA ALA A 176 25.06 5.85 -7.41
C ALA A 176 24.97 4.39 -6.95
N SER A 177 25.52 4.08 -5.78
CA SER A 177 25.56 2.72 -5.28
C SER A 177 24.21 2.20 -4.83
N ILE A 178 23.34 3.06 -4.26
CA ILE A 178 21.98 2.69 -3.84
C ILE A 178 20.95 2.87 -4.98
N LEU A 179 21.11 3.90 -5.82
CA LEU A 179 20.22 4.18 -6.94
C LEU A 179 20.48 3.28 -8.16
N SER A 180 21.55 2.49 -8.16
CA SER A 180 21.80 1.50 -9.21
C SER A 180 20.62 0.53 -9.32
N ARG A 181 20.11 0.33 -10.54
CA ARG A 181 18.95 -0.54 -10.79
C ARG A 181 19.27 -1.98 -10.38
N GLN A 182 18.29 -2.61 -9.73
CA GLN A 182 18.35 -3.94 -9.12
C GLN A 182 18.80 -5.05 -10.11
N THR A 183 18.55 -4.87 -11.41
CA THR A 183 18.81 -5.85 -12.47
C THR A 183 20.29 -6.14 -12.71
N ASP A 184 21.18 -5.19 -12.43
CA ASP A 184 22.60 -5.33 -12.79
C ASP A 184 23.43 -5.98 -11.66
N THR A 185 22.88 -6.03 -10.44
CA THR A 185 23.66 -6.36 -9.23
C THR A 185 23.16 -7.59 -8.47
N ALA A 186 21.86 -7.93 -8.51
CA ALA A 186 21.33 -9.11 -7.80
C ALA A 186 21.86 -10.43 -8.39
N ALA A 187 21.92 -10.54 -9.73
CA ALA A 187 22.44 -11.72 -10.43
C ALA A 187 23.92 -12.02 -10.18
N ASN A 188 24.67 -11.05 -9.61
CA ASN A 188 26.11 -11.16 -9.33
C ASN A 188 26.43 -11.12 -7.83
N ALA A 189 25.43 -10.96 -6.95
CA ALA A 189 25.64 -10.89 -5.51
C ALA A 189 26.08 -12.27 -4.99
N ARG A 190 27.22 -12.32 -4.31
CA ARG A 190 27.77 -13.55 -3.71
C ARG A 190 27.41 -13.73 -2.24
N GLU A 191 26.97 -12.65 -1.59
CA GLU A 191 26.60 -12.61 -0.18
C GLU A 191 25.48 -11.56 0.04
N ASN A 192 24.76 -11.71 1.15
CA ASN A 192 23.77 -10.74 1.60
C ASN A 192 24.48 -9.50 2.17
N VAL A 193 24.13 -8.31 1.67
CA VAL A 193 24.80 -7.05 2.04
C VAL A 193 23.78 -5.98 2.37
N LEU A 194 23.95 -5.34 3.54
CA LEU A 194 23.33 -4.08 3.85
C LEU A 194 24.18 -2.94 3.29
N GLU A 195 23.66 -2.24 2.30
CA GLU A 195 24.25 -1.00 1.79
C GLU A 195 23.49 0.20 2.36
N SER A 196 24.19 1.18 2.93
CA SER A 196 23.52 2.32 3.60
C SER A 196 24.31 3.61 3.53
N LEU A 197 23.60 4.74 3.59
CA LEU A 197 24.16 6.09 3.64
C LEU A 197 23.23 7.04 4.39
N VAL A 198 23.75 8.20 4.78
CA VAL A 198 22.98 9.29 5.38
C VAL A 198 23.02 10.51 4.47
N ILE A 199 21.84 11.02 4.12
CA ILE A 199 21.66 12.27 3.41
C ILE A 199 21.37 13.36 4.44
N THR A 200 22.23 14.37 4.47
CA THR A 200 22.13 15.51 5.37
C THR A 200 21.72 16.74 4.58
N PHE A 201 20.63 17.37 5.01
CA PHE A 201 20.14 18.62 4.45
C PHE A 201 20.28 19.71 5.48
N ASP A 202 20.83 20.84 5.04
CA ASP A 202 21.00 22.01 5.86
C ASP A 202 20.33 23.19 5.16
N VAL A 203 19.22 23.64 5.74
CA VAL A 203 18.27 24.59 5.15
C VAL A 203 18.00 25.76 6.10
N GLN A 204 17.83 26.95 5.53
CA GLN A 204 17.55 28.16 6.31
C GLN A 204 16.03 28.29 6.53
N ARG A 205 15.59 28.17 7.78
CA ARG A 205 14.24 28.57 8.18
C ARG A 205 14.14 30.09 8.14
N LEU A 206 13.02 30.59 7.62
CA LEU A 206 12.73 32.02 7.48
C LEU A 206 12.24 32.63 8.81
N VAL A 207 11.41 31.89 9.57
CA VAL A 207 10.82 32.38 10.83
C VAL A 207 10.73 31.26 11.90
N PRO A 208 11.45 31.35 13.04
CA PRO A 208 12.56 32.28 13.28
C PRO A 208 13.73 31.99 12.32
N VAL A 209 14.54 33.00 12.01
CA VAL A 209 15.74 32.85 11.16
C VAL A 209 16.72 31.92 11.88
N LYS A 210 16.70 30.64 11.52
CA LYS A 210 17.57 29.61 12.08
C LYS A 210 17.91 28.60 11.00
N ARG A 211 19.17 28.16 11.02
CA ARG A 211 19.64 27.08 10.17
C ARG A 211 19.23 25.75 10.80
N GLU A 212 18.47 24.95 10.06
CA GLU A 212 17.98 23.65 10.51
C GLU A 212 18.63 22.53 9.71
N ARG A 213 18.99 21.45 10.41
CA ARG A 213 19.66 20.30 9.82
C ARG A 213 18.78 19.07 9.96
N HIS A 214 18.63 18.33 8.87
CA HIS A 214 17.80 17.14 8.76
C HIS A 214 18.64 15.99 8.24
N HIS A 215 18.56 14.83 8.90
CA HIS A 215 19.31 13.62 8.56
C HIS A 215 18.35 12.50 8.16
N TYR A 216 18.54 11.97 6.96
CA TYR A 216 17.77 10.83 6.45
C TYR A 216 18.70 9.68 6.15
N TRP A 217 18.49 8.56 6.85
CA TRP A 217 19.19 7.32 6.55
C TRP A 217 18.48 6.59 5.41
N LEU A 218 19.25 6.03 4.49
CA LEU A 218 18.76 5.24 3.37
C LEU A 218 19.55 3.92 3.34
N GLY A 219 18.86 2.82 3.54
CA GLY A 219 19.41 1.47 3.55
C GLY A 219 18.79 0.58 2.48
N SER A 220 19.61 -0.27 1.88
CA SER A 220 19.24 -1.25 0.85
C SER A 220 19.82 -2.60 1.26
N LEU A 221 18.98 -3.52 1.72
CA LEU A 221 19.37 -4.90 1.99
C LEU A 221 19.32 -5.70 0.69
N ARG A 222 20.50 -6.04 0.16
CA ARG A 222 20.67 -6.86 -1.04
C ARG A 222 20.82 -8.31 -0.63
N ARG A 223 20.03 -9.18 -1.26
CA ARG A 223 20.08 -10.62 -1.00
C ARG A 223 20.67 -11.39 -2.17
N VAL A 224 21.33 -12.51 -1.88
CA VAL A 224 21.86 -13.44 -2.89
C VAL A 224 20.70 -14.08 -3.65
N GLU A 225 20.83 -14.16 -4.98
CA GLU A 225 19.89 -14.90 -5.80
C GLU A 225 20.14 -16.41 -5.69
N GLY A 226 19.10 -17.17 -5.36
CA GLY A 226 19.09 -18.62 -5.48
C GLY A 226 18.63 -19.37 -4.22
N PRO A 227 18.45 -20.69 -4.34
CA PRO A 227 18.06 -21.53 -3.21
C PRO A 227 19.27 -21.79 -2.31
N GLY A 228 19.17 -21.41 -1.03
CA GLY A 228 20.22 -21.61 -0.05
C GLY A 228 19.83 -21.06 1.32
N PRO A 229 20.57 -21.39 2.38
CA PRO A 229 20.34 -20.82 3.71
C PRO A 229 20.45 -19.28 3.70
N ASP A 230 21.32 -18.74 2.83
CA ASP A 230 21.60 -17.31 2.68
C ASP A 230 20.86 -16.70 1.47
N GLY A 231 19.99 -17.46 0.79
CA GLY A 231 19.29 -17.02 -0.41
C GLY A 231 18.12 -16.07 -0.14
N GLY A 232 17.62 -15.43 -1.19
CA GLY A 232 16.35 -14.69 -1.15
C GLY A 232 15.16 -15.56 -0.73
N ALA A 233 14.05 -14.92 -0.34
CA ALA A 233 12.89 -15.65 0.15
C ALA A 233 12.25 -16.51 -0.95
N LEU A 234 11.88 -17.74 -0.59
CA LEU A 234 11.24 -18.70 -1.47
C LEU A 234 9.72 -18.53 -1.46
N TRP A 235 9.09 -18.64 -2.63
CA TRP A 235 7.64 -18.64 -2.78
C TRP A 235 7.00 -19.80 -2.00
N PRO A 236 6.01 -19.60 -1.12
CA PRO A 236 5.66 -20.60 -0.11
C PRO A 236 4.67 -21.69 -0.57
N LEU A 237 3.90 -21.47 -1.64
CA LEU A 237 2.98 -22.49 -2.17
C LEU A 237 3.62 -23.31 -3.29
N ALA A 238 3.27 -24.59 -3.36
CA ALA A 238 3.67 -25.50 -4.44
C ALA A 238 2.53 -25.72 -5.46
N GLY A 239 2.78 -26.60 -6.45
CA GLY A 239 1.74 -27.17 -7.31
C GLY A 239 1.14 -26.19 -8.33
N THR A 240 -0.17 -26.30 -8.56
CA THR A 240 -0.91 -25.53 -9.58
C THR A 240 -1.13 -24.06 -9.20
N ALA A 241 -0.66 -23.63 -8.03
CA ALA A 241 -0.57 -22.21 -7.64
C ALA A 241 0.39 -21.41 -8.55
N HIS A 242 1.12 -22.10 -9.46
CA HIS A 242 1.92 -21.54 -10.54
C HIS A 242 1.17 -21.70 -11.88
N SER A 243 0.54 -20.63 -12.38
CA SER A 243 0.03 -20.43 -13.75
C SER A 243 -0.44 -21.65 -14.58
N GLY A 244 -1.20 -22.58 -13.98
CA GLY A 244 -2.08 -23.52 -14.66
C GLY A 244 -1.48 -24.72 -15.41
N ASN A 245 -0.16 -24.81 -15.66
CA ASN A 245 0.41 -25.91 -16.45
C ASN A 245 1.28 -26.91 -15.67
N ASP A 246 1.73 -26.57 -14.46
CA ASP A 246 2.64 -27.44 -13.68
C ASP A 246 1.86 -28.30 -12.67
N SER A 247 0.97 -29.15 -13.19
CA SER A 247 0.28 -30.14 -12.37
C SER A 247 1.23 -31.27 -11.97
N THR A 248 1.48 -31.40 -10.67
CA THR A 248 1.86 -32.64 -9.95
C THR A 248 3.25 -33.27 -10.13
N GLN A 249 4.05 -32.91 -11.15
CA GLN A 249 5.34 -33.59 -11.39
C GLN A 249 6.60 -32.80 -11.02
N MET A 250 6.55 -31.47 -10.86
CA MET A 250 7.74 -30.71 -10.44
C MET A 250 7.86 -30.66 -8.92
N LYS A 251 9.02 -31.09 -8.42
CA LYS A 251 9.42 -30.91 -7.02
C LYS A 251 9.42 -29.40 -6.70
N TYR A 252 8.82 -29.02 -5.57
CA TYR A 252 8.85 -27.64 -5.09
C TYR A 252 10.30 -27.11 -5.06
N THR A 253 10.51 -25.97 -5.73
CA THR A 253 11.80 -25.26 -5.74
C THR A 253 11.72 -23.92 -5.02
N GLY A 254 10.52 -23.35 -4.84
CA GLY A 254 10.32 -22.00 -4.31
C GLY A 254 10.80 -20.86 -5.22
N LEU A 255 11.38 -21.17 -6.39
CA LEU A 255 11.95 -20.19 -7.32
C LEU A 255 10.97 -19.75 -8.43
N VAL A 256 9.85 -20.44 -8.57
CA VAL A 256 8.80 -20.08 -9.52
C VAL A 256 7.82 -19.17 -8.78
N PRO A 257 7.56 -17.94 -9.26
CA PRO A 257 6.59 -17.05 -8.63
C PRO A 257 5.23 -17.72 -8.48
N ASN A 258 4.62 -17.56 -7.31
CA ASN A 258 3.21 -17.91 -7.18
C ASN A 258 2.35 -16.90 -7.93
N ARG A 259 1.15 -17.35 -8.28
CA ARG A 259 0.11 -16.49 -8.83
C ARG A 259 -0.41 -15.54 -7.75
N ILE A 260 -0.05 -14.26 -7.84
CA ILE A 260 -0.53 -13.26 -6.89
C ILE A 260 -1.98 -12.96 -7.24
N SER A 261 -2.85 -13.00 -6.25
CA SER A 261 -4.25 -12.59 -6.34
C SER A 261 -4.52 -11.57 -5.24
N GLY A 262 -5.55 -10.74 -5.41
CA GLY A 262 -5.82 -9.69 -4.44
C GLY A 262 -5.00 -8.44 -4.68
N LEU A 263 -5.41 -7.36 -4.01
CA LEU A 263 -4.78 -6.06 -4.15
C LEU A 263 -3.52 -6.01 -3.26
N MET A 264 -2.43 -5.41 -3.76
CA MET A 264 -1.29 -4.98 -2.92
C MET A 264 -1.72 -3.96 -1.86
N GLN A 265 -2.88 -3.33 -2.06
CA GLN A 265 -3.51 -2.33 -1.22
C GLN A 265 -5.02 -2.59 -1.28
N ASP A 266 -5.66 -3.05 -0.20
CA ASP A 266 -7.10 -3.33 -0.19
C ASP A 266 -7.88 -2.25 0.57
N PRO A 267 -8.12 -1.09 -0.06
CA PRO A 267 -8.83 0.01 0.55
C PRO A 267 -10.35 -0.14 0.46
N TYR A 268 -10.92 -1.31 0.13
CA TYR A 268 -12.31 -1.40 -0.32
C TYR A 268 -13.27 -0.59 0.57
N PHE A 269 -13.89 0.45 -0.01
CA PHE A 269 -14.85 1.30 0.69
C PHE A 269 -16.28 0.86 0.33
N PRO A 270 -16.93 0.01 1.15
CA PRO A 270 -18.34 -0.29 0.95
C PRO A 270 -19.16 0.99 1.09
N ARG A 271 -20.34 1.01 0.45
CA ARG A 271 -21.32 2.08 0.64
C ARG A 271 -22.65 1.52 1.13
N THR A 272 -23.30 2.20 2.07
CA THR A 272 -24.66 1.86 2.50
C THR A 272 -25.67 2.11 1.38
N ALA A 273 -26.65 1.20 1.28
CA ALA A 273 -27.74 1.25 0.32
C ALA A 273 -28.70 2.42 0.56
N LYS A 274 -28.78 2.91 1.80
CA LYS A 274 -29.64 4.03 2.20
C LYS A 274 -28.80 5.04 2.98
N PRO A 275 -28.03 5.89 2.28
CA PRO A 275 -27.29 6.95 2.93
C PRO A 275 -28.25 7.94 3.55
N ASP A 276 -27.91 8.45 4.73
CA ASP A 276 -28.62 9.58 5.31
C ASP A 276 -28.49 10.78 4.38
N SER A 277 -29.58 11.54 4.20
CA SER A 277 -29.61 12.70 3.29
C SER A 277 -28.58 13.80 3.63
N PHE A 278 -27.96 13.74 4.82
CA PHE A 278 -26.93 14.66 5.31
C PHE A 278 -25.57 13.99 5.50
N ASP A 279 -25.40 12.73 5.05
CA ASP A 279 -24.12 12.05 5.12
C ASP A 279 -23.14 12.66 4.09
N PRO A 280 -22.05 13.31 4.53
CA PRO A 280 -21.08 13.92 3.62
C PRO A 280 -20.41 12.89 2.71
N LEU A 281 -20.29 11.65 3.16
CA LEU A 281 -19.72 10.53 2.42
C LEU A 281 -20.75 9.80 1.55
N ASN A 282 -22.00 10.27 1.56
CA ASN A 282 -23.10 9.70 0.78
C ASN A 282 -23.22 8.17 0.97
N GLY A 283 -22.94 7.70 2.17
CA GLY A 283 -23.03 6.30 2.59
C GLY A 283 -21.73 5.52 2.53
N VAL A 284 -20.62 6.09 2.06
CA VAL A 284 -19.34 5.39 2.02
C VAL A 284 -18.84 5.15 3.45
N ASP A 285 -18.61 3.88 3.80
CA ASP A 285 -18.14 3.46 5.11
C ASP A 285 -16.62 3.29 5.13
N LEU A 286 -15.96 4.27 5.77
CA LEU A 286 -14.52 4.30 5.98
C LEU A 286 -14.07 3.53 7.23
N THR A 287 -14.98 2.85 7.93
CA THR A 287 -14.68 2.13 9.17
C THR A 287 -13.71 0.98 8.90
N PHE A 288 -13.96 0.22 7.83
CA PHE A 288 -13.20 -0.98 7.44
C PHE A 288 -12.08 -0.70 6.45
N ALA A 289 -11.83 0.56 6.13
CA ALA A 289 -10.82 0.91 5.18
C ALA A 289 -9.42 0.82 5.80
N SER A 290 -8.59 -0.02 5.22
CA SER A 290 -7.22 -0.25 5.66
C SER A 290 -6.27 -0.37 4.47
N TRP A 291 -5.00 -0.14 4.70
CA TRP A 291 -3.98 -0.59 3.77
C TRP A 291 -3.90 -2.12 3.82
N SER A 292 -3.72 -2.77 2.67
CA SER A 292 -3.19 -4.14 2.69
C SER A 292 -1.71 -4.05 3.06
N TYR A 293 -1.29 -4.86 4.02
CA TYR A 293 0.09 -4.91 4.50
C TYR A 293 0.92 -5.99 3.79
N GLY A 294 0.35 -6.63 2.76
CA GLY A 294 0.97 -7.74 2.06
C GLY A 294 0.27 -8.12 0.76
N ILE A 295 0.61 -9.32 0.28
CA ILE A 295 0.04 -9.91 -0.93
C ILE A 295 -0.79 -11.14 -0.57
N SER A 296 -1.77 -11.47 -1.39
CA SER A 296 -2.51 -12.72 -1.27
C SER A 296 -2.14 -13.67 -2.41
N ILE A 297 -2.15 -14.96 -2.13
CA ILE A 297 -2.00 -16.03 -3.12
C ILE A 297 -3.22 -16.90 -3.03
N ARG A 298 -3.94 -17.06 -4.14
CA ARG A 298 -5.10 -17.94 -4.21
C ARG A 298 -4.67 -19.38 -3.99
N VAL A 299 -5.32 -20.04 -3.04
CA VAL A 299 -5.13 -21.47 -2.82
C VAL A 299 -5.88 -22.21 -3.93
N PRO A 300 -5.23 -23.14 -4.65
CA PRO A 300 -5.89 -23.94 -5.67
C PRO A 300 -7.10 -24.68 -5.11
N HIS A 301 -8.24 -24.61 -5.79
CA HIS A 301 -9.44 -25.35 -5.43
C HIS A 301 -9.44 -26.75 -6.06
N ASN A 302 -9.94 -27.76 -5.34
CA ASN A 302 -10.03 -29.14 -5.84
C ASN A 302 -11.16 -29.35 -6.89
N GLY A 303 -11.97 -28.33 -7.20
CA GLY A 303 -13.14 -28.45 -8.08
C GLY A 303 -14.30 -29.21 -7.42
N GLU A 304 -15.43 -29.35 -8.14
CA GLU A 304 -16.61 -30.09 -7.66
C GLU A 304 -16.43 -31.62 -7.69
N THR A 305 -15.40 -32.12 -8.37
CA THR A 305 -15.19 -33.56 -8.59
C THR A 305 -13.71 -33.88 -8.51
N GLN A 306 -13.25 -34.50 -7.42
CA GLN A 306 -12.21 -35.54 -7.44
C GLN A 306 -11.95 -36.16 -6.05
N GLU A 307 -12.47 -37.38 -5.85
CA GLU A 307 -11.99 -38.31 -4.82
C GLU A 307 -10.47 -38.50 -4.95
N GLY A 308 -9.73 -38.39 -3.84
CA GLY A 308 -8.29 -38.66 -3.78
C GLY A 308 -7.36 -37.45 -3.94
N MET A 309 -7.88 -36.24 -4.13
CA MET A 309 -7.07 -35.00 -4.11
C MET A 309 -6.73 -34.58 -2.67
N PRO A 310 -5.53 -34.03 -2.41
CA PRO A 310 -5.15 -33.59 -1.07
C PRO A 310 -6.06 -32.46 -0.59
N GLU A 311 -6.48 -32.54 0.67
CA GLU A 311 -7.32 -31.53 1.31
C GLU A 311 -6.59 -30.19 1.50
N PHE A 312 -5.26 -30.24 1.65
CA PHE A 312 -4.41 -29.09 1.93
C PHE A 312 -3.35 -28.90 0.85
N GLU A 313 -3.12 -27.64 0.47
CA GLU A 313 -1.93 -27.21 -0.25
C GLU A 313 -0.78 -27.02 0.75
N PRO A 314 0.36 -27.72 0.61
CA PRO A 314 1.51 -27.52 1.51
C PRO A 314 2.06 -26.10 1.45
N VAL A 315 2.23 -25.49 2.61
CA VAL A 315 2.86 -24.17 2.78
C VAL A 315 4.26 -24.35 3.33
N HIS A 316 5.24 -23.81 2.62
CA HIS A 316 6.66 -23.94 2.92
C HIS A 316 7.20 -22.65 3.55
N ALA A 317 8.19 -22.77 4.43
CA ALA A 317 8.91 -21.67 5.01
C ALA A 317 9.66 -20.89 3.92
N PRO A 318 9.40 -19.58 3.73
CA PRO A 318 10.11 -18.77 2.73
C PRO A 318 11.60 -18.66 3.01
N VAL A 319 11.98 -18.68 4.28
CA VAL A 319 13.33 -18.41 4.76
C VAL A 319 13.69 -19.40 5.86
N SER A 320 15.01 -19.57 6.08
CA SER A 320 15.51 -20.22 7.28
C SER A 320 15.40 -19.25 8.45
N GLY A 321 15.00 -19.75 9.62
CA GLY A 321 14.75 -18.86 10.75
C GLY A 321 14.07 -19.54 11.93
N GLN A 322 13.57 -18.73 12.85
CA GLN A 322 12.83 -19.19 14.03
C GLN A 322 11.34 -18.83 13.92
N VAL A 323 10.47 -19.76 14.27
CA VAL A 323 9.04 -19.49 14.47
C VAL A 323 8.86 -18.64 15.73
N ILE A 324 8.46 -17.39 15.56
CA ILE A 324 8.35 -16.40 16.66
C ILE A 324 6.91 -16.12 17.09
N TRP A 325 5.93 -16.54 16.26
CA TRP A 325 4.52 -16.43 16.58
C TRP A 325 3.74 -17.52 15.83
N LYS A 326 2.74 -18.08 16.51
CA LYS A 326 1.75 -19.02 15.98
C LYS A 326 0.44 -18.73 16.70
N GLY A 327 -0.62 -18.46 15.96
CA GLY A 327 -1.88 -18.10 16.57
C GLY A 327 -3.00 -17.85 15.57
N GLU A 328 -4.19 -17.66 16.11
CA GLU A 328 -5.37 -17.27 15.35
C GLU A 328 -5.30 -15.79 14.97
N TYR A 329 -5.88 -15.46 13.82
CA TYR A 329 -6.05 -14.08 13.37
C TYR A 329 -7.45 -13.89 12.79
N THR A 330 -7.88 -12.64 12.73
CA THR A 330 -9.13 -12.25 12.07
C THR A 330 -8.88 -11.02 11.23
N ILE A 331 -9.14 -11.12 9.92
CA ILE A 331 -9.19 -9.97 9.01
C ILE A 331 -10.66 -9.60 8.86
N GLN A 332 -11.04 -8.44 9.35
CA GLN A 332 -12.39 -7.93 9.15
C GLN A 332 -12.58 -7.52 7.69
N ARG A 333 -13.68 -7.94 7.08
CA ARG A 333 -14.00 -7.58 5.69
C ARG A 333 -15.33 -6.87 5.62
N ALA A 334 -15.41 -5.92 4.70
CA ALA A 334 -16.66 -5.25 4.40
C ALA A 334 -17.75 -6.22 3.88
N PRO A 335 -19.05 -5.95 4.15
CA PRO A 335 -19.54 -4.95 5.10
C PRO A 335 -19.38 -5.44 6.56
N GLY A 336 -19.43 -4.52 7.53
CA GLY A 336 -19.21 -4.76 8.96
C GLY A 336 -20.20 -5.65 9.71
N ASN A 337 -20.80 -6.64 9.04
CA ASN A 337 -21.70 -7.64 9.62
C ASN A 337 -20.96 -8.93 10.03
N HIS A 338 -19.62 -8.94 9.97
CA HIS A 338 -18.73 -10.05 10.30
C HIS A 338 -18.91 -11.32 9.44
N ARG A 339 -19.78 -11.31 8.42
CA ARG A 339 -20.06 -12.50 7.59
C ARG A 339 -18.96 -12.80 6.58
N ASN A 340 -18.15 -11.79 6.25
CA ASN A 340 -17.02 -11.90 5.35
C ASN A 340 -15.67 -11.92 6.09
N ASP A 341 -15.68 -11.86 7.42
CA ASP A 341 -14.44 -11.86 8.20
C ASP A 341 -13.67 -13.15 7.93
N GLU A 342 -12.40 -12.99 7.57
CA GLU A 342 -11.51 -14.12 7.35
C GLU A 342 -10.86 -14.48 8.68
N VAL A 343 -11.21 -15.65 9.20
CA VAL A 343 -10.58 -16.24 10.39
C VAL A 343 -9.70 -17.38 9.94
N GLY A 344 -8.50 -17.46 10.51
CA GLY A 344 -7.58 -18.55 10.24
C GLY A 344 -6.45 -18.61 11.24
N LEU A 345 -5.53 -19.54 11.00
CA LEU A 345 -4.28 -19.63 11.73
C LEU A 345 -3.14 -19.02 10.91
N GLY A 346 -2.14 -18.48 11.59
CA GLY A 346 -0.92 -18.00 10.96
C GLY A 346 0.32 -18.42 11.71
N VAL A 347 1.45 -18.30 11.02
CA VAL A 347 2.78 -18.47 11.58
C VAL A 347 3.68 -17.31 11.15
N MET A 348 4.55 -16.86 12.03
CA MET A 348 5.58 -15.88 11.73
C MET A 348 6.97 -16.47 11.88
N ILE A 349 7.79 -16.29 10.86
CA ILE A 349 9.16 -16.79 10.81
C ILE A 349 10.11 -15.61 10.75
N ARG A 350 10.99 -15.49 11.75
CA ARG A 350 12.05 -14.48 11.80
C ARG A 350 13.33 -15.03 11.18
N ASP A 351 13.88 -14.33 10.20
CA ASP A 351 15.18 -14.64 9.63
C ASP A 351 16.35 -14.05 10.43
N GLU A 352 17.56 -14.39 10.02
CA GLU A 352 18.82 -13.94 10.64
C GLU A 352 19.05 -12.42 10.53
N TRP A 353 18.36 -11.71 9.63
CA TRP A 353 18.42 -10.26 9.47
C TRP A 353 17.38 -9.53 10.32
N GLY A 354 16.60 -10.26 11.12
CA GLY A 354 15.52 -9.71 11.93
C GLY A 354 14.30 -9.29 11.09
N THR A 355 14.15 -9.85 9.89
CA THR A 355 12.94 -9.73 9.07
C THR A 355 11.97 -10.83 9.44
N VAL A 356 10.70 -10.49 9.54
CA VAL A 356 9.61 -11.41 9.89
C VAL A 356 8.73 -11.65 8.68
N TYR A 357 8.57 -12.92 8.32
CA TYR A 357 7.66 -13.40 7.28
C TYR A 357 6.40 -13.94 7.94
N GLN A 358 5.28 -13.27 7.72
CA GLN A 358 3.98 -13.63 8.30
C GLN A 358 3.17 -14.38 7.24
N LEU A 359 2.86 -15.66 7.51
CA LEU A 359 2.09 -16.54 6.64
C LEU A 359 0.73 -16.78 7.29
N LEU A 360 -0.34 -16.20 6.74
CA LEU A 360 -1.69 -16.29 7.29
C LEU A 360 -2.62 -17.04 6.33
N GLY A 361 -3.57 -17.81 6.87
CA GLY A 361 -4.50 -18.63 6.07
C GLY A 361 -4.19 -20.13 6.17
N LEU A 362 -3.43 -20.52 7.18
CA LEU A 362 -3.14 -21.91 7.50
C LEU A 362 -4.33 -22.55 8.24
N TYR A 363 -4.46 -23.86 8.05
CA TYR A 363 -5.45 -24.68 8.74
C TYR A 363 -4.85 -25.39 9.95
N ASP A 364 -5.51 -25.34 11.10
CA ASP A 364 -4.94 -25.78 12.38
C ASP A 364 -4.46 -27.25 12.36
N GLU A 365 -5.29 -28.17 11.87
CA GLU A 365 -4.97 -29.61 11.78
C GLU A 365 -3.77 -29.92 10.86
N SER A 366 -3.41 -28.99 9.98
CA SER A 366 -2.33 -29.16 9.02
C SER A 366 -0.96 -28.69 9.53
N MET A 367 -0.91 -27.98 10.67
CA MET A 367 0.31 -27.38 11.19
C MET A 367 1.41 -28.40 11.48
N LYS A 368 2.65 -28.05 11.16
CA LYS A 368 3.84 -28.90 11.33
C LYS A 368 4.93 -28.27 12.20
N VAL A 369 4.68 -27.08 12.75
CA VAL A 369 5.66 -26.34 13.54
C VAL A 369 5.09 -25.81 14.85
N GLU A 370 6.00 -25.61 15.81
CA GLU A 370 5.72 -25.02 17.12
C GLU A 370 6.45 -23.70 17.34
N LEU A 371 5.96 -22.91 18.30
CA LEU A 371 6.59 -21.67 18.72
C LEU A 371 8.03 -21.93 19.22
N GLY A 372 8.98 -21.13 18.75
CA GLY A 372 10.40 -21.24 19.08
C GLY A 372 11.18 -22.24 18.21
N GLN A 373 10.51 -23.03 17.37
CA GLN A 373 11.15 -24.00 16.48
C GLN A 373 11.96 -23.31 15.38
N SER A 374 13.18 -23.78 15.14
CA SER A 374 13.95 -23.41 13.96
C SER A 374 13.48 -24.18 12.73
N VAL A 375 13.31 -23.48 11.63
CA VAL A 375 12.90 -24.03 10.33
C VAL A 375 13.94 -23.70 9.27
N THR A 376 14.10 -24.58 8.28
CA THR A 376 14.92 -24.30 7.10
C THR A 376 14.05 -23.78 5.96
N ALA A 377 14.61 -22.92 5.11
CA ALA A 377 13.93 -22.49 3.89
C ALA A 377 13.43 -23.70 3.07
N GLY A 378 12.19 -23.65 2.63
CA GLY A 378 11.51 -24.75 1.91
C GLY A 378 11.00 -25.89 2.80
N GLN A 379 11.11 -25.83 4.12
CA GLN A 379 10.47 -26.79 5.03
C GLN A 379 8.95 -26.55 5.07
N VAL A 380 8.14 -27.60 5.04
CA VAL A 380 6.68 -27.48 5.23
C VAL A 380 6.37 -27.03 6.66
N VAL A 381 5.62 -25.92 6.80
CA VAL A 381 5.20 -25.36 8.09
C VAL A 381 3.75 -25.64 8.42
N GLY A 382 2.92 -25.87 7.39
CA GLY A 382 1.51 -26.18 7.52
C GLY A 382 0.87 -26.40 6.15
N GLY A 383 -0.46 -26.31 6.10
CA GLY A 383 -1.23 -26.42 4.88
C GLY A 383 -2.34 -25.36 4.80
N ALA A 384 -2.59 -24.88 3.60
CA ALA A 384 -3.73 -24.03 3.30
C ALA A 384 -4.88 -24.91 2.77
N SER A 385 -6.08 -24.75 3.30
CA SER A 385 -7.22 -25.58 2.88
C SER A 385 -7.60 -25.29 1.43
N ARG A 386 -7.79 -26.35 0.63
CA ARG A 386 -8.29 -26.28 -0.75
C ARG A 386 -9.83 -26.27 -0.84
N THR A 387 -10.49 -26.37 0.31
CA THR A 387 -11.94 -26.28 0.46
C THR A 387 -12.36 -24.81 0.41
N PRO A 388 -13.37 -24.44 -0.40
CA PRO A 388 -13.79 -23.04 -0.54
C PRO A 388 -14.30 -22.45 0.77
N LEU A 389 -14.27 -21.12 0.91
CA LEU A 389 -14.77 -20.41 2.09
C LEU A 389 -16.30 -20.54 2.24
N SER A 390 -17.01 -20.77 1.14
CA SER A 390 -18.46 -20.93 1.11
C SER A 390 -18.87 -22.09 0.22
N LEU A 391 -19.88 -22.83 0.66
CA LEU A 391 -20.58 -23.84 -0.16
C LEU A 391 -21.57 -23.21 -1.14
N GLU A 392 -21.89 -21.92 -0.95
CA GLU A 392 -22.77 -21.20 -1.87
C GLU A 392 -22.01 -20.85 -3.17
N PRO A 393 -22.61 -21.03 -4.35
CA PRO A 393 -21.98 -20.71 -5.63
C PRO A 393 -21.59 -19.22 -5.72
N PRO A 394 -20.49 -18.86 -6.40
CA PRO A 394 -20.07 -17.47 -6.56
C PRO A 394 -21.15 -16.62 -7.22
N CYS A 395 -21.25 -15.35 -6.80
CA CYS A 395 -22.30 -14.46 -7.27
C CYS A 395 -22.05 -14.09 -8.74
N ARG A 396 -22.83 -14.68 -9.65
CA ARG A 396 -22.78 -14.34 -11.09
C ARG A 396 -23.57 -13.09 -11.48
N HIS A 397 -24.29 -12.49 -10.53
CA HIS A 397 -25.05 -11.27 -10.78
C HIS A 397 -24.11 -10.08 -10.81
N LYS A 398 -24.37 -9.11 -11.70
CA LYS A 398 -23.73 -7.80 -11.63
C LYS A 398 -23.99 -7.27 -10.22
N PRO A 399 -22.97 -7.13 -9.39
CA PRO A 399 -23.24 -6.75 -8.03
C PRO A 399 -23.60 -5.25 -8.04
N ALA A 400 -24.48 -4.91 -7.12
CA ALA A 400 -25.17 -3.62 -7.17
C ALA A 400 -24.21 -2.55 -6.67
N ASP A 401 -24.12 -1.42 -7.37
CA ASP A 401 -23.40 -0.24 -6.87
C ASP A 401 -24.42 0.81 -6.38
N PRO A 402 -24.53 1.07 -5.05
CA PRO A 402 -23.81 0.42 -3.96
C PRO A 402 -24.39 -0.96 -3.56
N PRO A 403 -23.62 -1.78 -2.82
CA PRO A 403 -24.12 -3.06 -2.30
C PRO A 403 -25.41 -2.82 -1.51
N LYS A 404 -26.49 -3.51 -1.91
CA LYS A 404 -27.77 -3.39 -1.21
C LYS A 404 -27.66 -4.09 0.15
N MET A 405 -27.63 -3.31 1.25
CA MET A 405 -27.65 -3.81 2.64
C MET A 405 -28.85 -4.73 2.93
N ASP A 406 -29.94 -4.58 2.18
CA ASP A 406 -31.13 -5.42 2.22
C ASP A 406 -30.97 -6.80 1.54
N ASP A 407 -29.83 -7.07 0.89
CA ASP A 407 -29.43 -8.43 0.52
C ASP A 407 -28.70 -9.10 1.70
N ASP A 408 -29.46 -9.49 2.72
CA ASP A 408 -29.04 -10.44 3.78
C ASP A 408 -28.52 -11.78 3.22
N SER A 409 -28.48 -11.97 1.90
CA SER A 409 -28.08 -13.19 1.20
C SER A 409 -26.78 -13.08 0.39
N ARG A 410 -26.23 -11.88 0.15
CA ARG A 410 -25.10 -11.73 -0.78
C ARG A 410 -23.80 -11.46 -0.04
N ARG A 411 -23.08 -12.56 0.28
CA ARG A 411 -21.66 -12.48 0.64
C ARG A 411 -20.89 -11.79 -0.49
N TYR A 412 -19.83 -11.07 -0.12
CA TYR A 412 -18.95 -10.37 -1.05
C TYR A 412 -18.47 -11.33 -2.18
N PRO A 413 -18.22 -10.87 -3.42
CA PRO A 413 -17.85 -11.75 -4.53
C PRO A 413 -16.62 -12.63 -4.27
N TYR A 414 -15.70 -12.23 -3.37
CA TYR A 414 -14.50 -13.00 -3.08
C TYR A 414 -14.79 -14.17 -2.12
N ARG A 415 -14.90 -15.38 -2.68
CA ARG A 415 -15.21 -16.62 -1.92
C ARG A 415 -14.09 -17.67 -2.00
N TRP A 416 -12.89 -17.24 -2.36
CA TRP A 416 -11.71 -18.10 -2.48
C TRP A 416 -10.86 -18.05 -1.21
N ARG A 417 -10.20 -19.16 -0.87
CA ARG A 417 -9.20 -19.17 0.20
C ARG A 417 -7.89 -18.61 -0.31
N SER A 418 -7.29 -17.74 0.50
CA SER A 418 -6.01 -17.12 0.24
C SER A 418 -4.97 -17.55 1.27
N LEU A 419 -3.71 -17.64 0.85
CA LEU A 419 -2.58 -17.48 1.73
C LEU A 419 -2.16 -16.00 1.68
N HIS A 420 -2.25 -15.30 2.80
CA HIS A 420 -1.73 -13.93 2.90
C HIS A 420 -0.27 -13.96 3.37
N ILE A 421 0.56 -13.19 2.68
CA ILE A 421 1.98 -13.06 2.97
C ILE A 421 2.27 -11.61 3.28
N MET A 422 2.83 -11.37 4.46
CA MET A 422 3.38 -10.06 4.83
C MET A 422 4.84 -10.20 5.20
N VAL A 423 5.61 -9.16 4.91
CA VAL A 423 7.02 -9.05 5.30
C VAL A 423 7.15 -7.82 6.16
N ALA A 424 7.68 -7.98 7.37
CA ALA A 424 7.72 -6.88 8.33
C ALA A 424 8.96 -6.91 9.21
N ARG A 425 9.23 -5.79 9.88
CA ARG A 425 10.15 -5.72 11.02
C ARG A 425 9.43 -5.18 12.24
N PRO A 426 9.77 -5.67 13.45
CA PRO A 426 9.15 -5.20 14.67
C PRO A 426 9.65 -3.79 15.03
N ASP A 427 8.90 -3.08 15.86
CA ASP A 427 9.42 -1.88 16.49
C ASP A 427 10.61 -2.25 17.41
N PRO A 428 11.74 -1.54 17.34
CA PRO A 428 12.92 -1.86 18.15
C PRO A 428 12.69 -1.78 19.66
N SER A 429 11.65 -1.06 20.11
CA SER A 429 11.28 -0.97 21.53
C SER A 429 10.53 -2.19 22.05
N TRP A 430 10.13 -3.12 21.20
CA TRP A 430 9.38 -4.30 21.61
C TRP A 430 10.24 -5.28 22.40
N THR A 431 9.72 -5.71 23.54
CA THR A 431 10.33 -6.75 24.37
C THR A 431 9.69 -8.13 24.16
N GLU A 432 8.60 -8.20 23.38
CA GLU A 432 7.87 -9.43 23.07
C GLU A 432 7.29 -9.40 21.66
N TRP A 433 7.11 -10.58 21.06
CA TRP A 433 6.51 -10.73 19.74
C TRP A 433 5.01 -10.50 19.78
N LYS A 434 4.52 -9.64 18.88
CA LYS A 434 3.10 -9.28 18.77
C LYS A 434 2.40 -10.07 17.67
N ALA A 435 1.08 -10.13 17.74
CA ALA A 435 0.24 -10.71 16.70
C ALA A 435 0.33 -9.90 15.38
N PRO A 436 -0.12 -10.45 14.24
CA PRO A 436 -0.19 -9.70 12.99
C PRO A 436 -1.09 -8.46 13.18
N PHE A 437 -0.83 -7.39 12.42
CA PHE A 437 -1.61 -6.14 12.44
C PHE A 437 -1.51 -5.28 13.72
N GLU A 438 -0.76 -5.74 14.73
CA GLU A 438 -0.46 -4.93 15.92
C GLU A 438 0.38 -3.70 15.58
N ARG A 439 0.12 -2.59 16.28
CA ARG A 439 0.79 -1.32 16.02
C ARG A 439 2.27 -1.40 16.40
N GLY A 440 3.14 -1.15 15.43
CA GLY A 440 4.61 -1.15 15.58
C GLY A 440 5.31 -2.03 14.55
N TRP A 441 4.57 -2.89 13.85
CA TRP A 441 5.08 -3.54 12.65
C TRP A 441 5.40 -2.52 11.55
N GLN A 442 6.56 -2.68 10.93
CA GLN A 442 6.99 -1.94 9.75
C GLN A 442 6.91 -2.88 8.55
N TYR A 443 5.91 -2.70 7.72
CA TYR A 443 5.64 -3.59 6.60
C TYR A 443 6.42 -3.17 5.35
N PHE A 444 6.96 -4.17 4.66
CA PHE A 444 7.63 -4.06 3.37
C PHE A 444 6.77 -4.70 2.30
N ASN A 445 6.96 -4.31 1.05
CA ASN A 445 6.33 -5.00 -0.05
C ASN A 445 6.91 -6.42 -0.19
N PRO A 446 6.09 -7.49 -0.04
CA PRO A 446 6.58 -8.85 -0.14
C PRO A 446 7.26 -9.14 -1.49
N LEU A 447 6.85 -8.49 -2.58
CA LEU A 447 7.45 -8.77 -3.90
C LEU A 447 8.94 -8.46 -3.97
N ASP A 448 9.41 -7.49 -3.19
CA ASP A 448 10.84 -7.15 -3.11
C ASP A 448 11.64 -8.21 -2.34
N ALA A 449 10.98 -9.02 -1.51
CA ALA A 449 11.61 -10.11 -0.75
C ALA A 449 11.57 -11.46 -1.49
N PHE A 450 10.50 -11.74 -2.25
CA PHE A 450 10.23 -13.05 -2.87
C PHE A 450 10.61 -13.15 -4.35
N THR A 451 10.68 -12.04 -5.08
CA THR A 451 10.86 -12.11 -6.54
C THR A 451 12.33 -11.97 -6.94
N LEU A 452 12.90 -13.04 -7.48
CA LEU A 452 14.28 -13.08 -7.98
C LEU A 452 14.32 -13.05 -9.52
N ALA A 453 15.37 -12.45 -10.10
CA ALA A 453 15.82 -12.70 -11.47
C ALA A 453 14.78 -12.60 -12.62
N GLY A 454 13.96 -11.54 -12.65
CA GLY A 454 13.09 -11.24 -13.81
C GLY A 454 11.93 -12.20 -14.06
N ARG A 455 11.68 -13.16 -13.16
CA ARG A 455 10.51 -14.04 -13.23
C ARG A 455 9.27 -13.27 -12.78
N THR A 456 8.22 -13.29 -13.60
CA THR A 456 6.98 -12.58 -13.31
C THR A 456 5.87 -13.56 -12.94
N SER A 457 4.96 -13.12 -12.06
CA SER A 457 3.70 -13.83 -11.86
C SER A 457 2.88 -13.75 -13.15
N SER A 458 2.15 -14.81 -13.50
CA SER A 458 1.35 -14.84 -14.73
C SER A 458 0.18 -13.86 -14.70
N ILE A 459 -0.21 -13.38 -13.52
CA ILE A 459 -1.06 -12.20 -13.38
C ILE A 459 -0.14 -11.05 -13.02
N THR A 460 0.20 -10.24 -14.02
CA THR A 460 0.74 -8.91 -13.74
C THR A 460 -0.41 -8.02 -13.32
N PRO A 461 -0.24 -7.13 -12.34
CA PRO A 461 -1.19 -6.07 -12.19
C PRO A 461 -1.23 -5.29 -13.51
N ASP A 462 -2.40 -5.16 -14.12
CA ASP A 462 -2.57 -4.36 -15.34
C ASP A 462 -2.42 -2.87 -14.99
N PRO A 463 -1.36 -2.19 -15.44
CA PRO A 463 -1.14 -0.80 -15.13
C PRO A 463 -1.86 0.12 -16.12
N ASN A 464 -2.76 -0.39 -16.97
CA ASN A 464 -3.38 0.38 -18.03
C ASN A 464 -4.54 1.25 -17.51
N PRO A 465 -4.39 2.59 -17.53
CA PRO A 465 -5.50 3.48 -17.27
C PRO A 465 -6.47 3.48 -18.45
N SER A 466 -7.76 3.59 -18.15
CA SER A 466 -8.84 3.51 -19.13
C SER A 466 -9.56 4.84 -19.36
N GLN A 467 -9.58 5.73 -18.36
CA GLN A 467 -10.23 7.04 -18.45
C GLN A 467 -9.66 8.01 -17.43
N MET A 468 -9.63 9.29 -17.78
CA MET A 468 -9.26 10.39 -16.89
C MET A 468 -10.45 11.34 -16.72
N PHE A 469 -10.59 11.90 -15.53
CA PHE A 469 -11.58 12.91 -15.16
C PHE A 469 -10.85 14.09 -14.54
N PHE A 470 -11.36 15.29 -14.81
CA PHE A 470 -10.91 16.53 -14.20
C PHE A 470 -12.01 17.06 -13.32
N ALA A 471 -11.66 17.46 -12.11
CA ALA A 471 -12.60 17.90 -11.10
C ALA A 471 -12.11 19.15 -10.37
N ASP A 472 -13.07 19.90 -9.84
CA ASP A 472 -12.77 20.87 -8.79
C ASP A 472 -12.43 20.08 -7.50
N PRO A 473 -11.42 20.51 -6.73
CA PRO A 473 -11.01 19.80 -5.53
C PRO A 473 -12.12 19.77 -4.47
N SER A 474 -12.17 18.67 -3.70
CA SER A 474 -13.09 18.52 -2.57
C SER A 474 -12.81 19.56 -1.47
N GLU A 475 -13.82 20.34 -1.08
CA GLU A 475 -13.70 21.37 -0.03
C GLU A 475 -13.21 20.81 1.33
N ASP A 476 -13.58 19.55 1.64
CA ASP A 476 -13.25 18.88 2.91
C ASP A 476 -12.17 17.79 2.75
N GLY A 477 -11.38 17.83 1.67
CA GLY A 477 -10.19 17.00 1.49
C GLY A 477 -10.47 15.50 1.46
N ALA A 478 -11.17 15.05 0.41
CA ALA A 478 -11.52 13.67 0.08
C ALA A 478 -12.75 13.07 0.77
N LEU A 479 -13.43 13.83 1.64
CA LEU A 479 -14.68 13.40 2.28
C LEU A 479 -15.94 13.82 1.53
N THR A 480 -15.85 14.87 0.70
CA THR A 480 -16.95 15.27 -0.18
C THR A 480 -16.70 14.79 -1.61
N PRO A 481 -17.74 14.31 -2.31
CA PRO A 481 -17.65 13.95 -3.72
C PRO A 481 -17.01 15.06 -4.58
N PRO A 482 -15.94 14.77 -5.34
CA PRO A 482 -15.36 15.75 -6.25
C PRO A 482 -16.35 16.11 -7.37
N ASN A 483 -16.34 17.38 -7.78
CA ASN A 483 -17.22 17.87 -8.84
C ASN A 483 -16.53 17.72 -10.21
N ILE A 484 -16.95 16.72 -10.99
CA ILE A 484 -16.34 16.45 -12.30
C ILE A 484 -16.76 17.51 -13.32
N VAL A 485 -15.78 18.24 -13.86
CA VAL A 485 -15.99 19.28 -14.87
C VAL A 485 -15.81 18.77 -16.30
N ALA A 486 -14.96 17.75 -16.48
CA ALA A 486 -14.64 17.19 -17.78
C ALA A 486 -14.01 15.79 -17.72
N THR A 487 -13.91 15.15 -18.88
CA THR A 487 -13.28 13.83 -19.04
C THR A 487 -12.30 13.82 -20.22
N SER A 488 -11.37 12.85 -20.24
CA SER A 488 -10.49 12.63 -21.39
C SER A 488 -11.22 12.25 -22.68
N LYS A 489 -12.51 11.91 -22.60
CA LYS A 489 -13.37 11.59 -23.76
C LYS A 489 -14.10 12.82 -24.32
N ASP A 490 -13.94 14.00 -23.73
CA ASP A 490 -14.57 15.22 -24.20
C ASP A 490 -13.79 15.79 -25.42
N LEU A 491 -14.09 15.27 -26.61
CA LEU A 491 -13.30 15.48 -27.84
C LEU A 491 -13.44 16.88 -28.50
N ILE A 492 -14.38 17.71 -28.06
CA ILE A 492 -14.75 18.94 -28.79
C ILE A 492 -13.87 20.13 -28.41
N GLN A 493 -13.55 20.31 -27.11
CA GLN A 493 -12.65 21.35 -26.62
C GLN A 493 -11.92 20.86 -25.37
N PRO A 494 -10.59 21.09 -25.26
CA PRO A 494 -9.84 20.82 -24.03
C PRO A 494 -10.51 21.54 -22.84
N PRO A 495 -10.72 20.86 -21.70
CA PRO A 495 -11.27 21.52 -20.52
C PRO A 495 -10.36 22.63 -20.04
N THR A 496 -10.97 23.72 -19.59
CA THR A 496 -10.25 24.85 -19.00
C THR A 496 -10.22 24.66 -17.49
N LEU A 497 -9.02 24.57 -16.93
CA LEU A 497 -8.78 24.51 -15.49
C LEU A 497 -8.25 25.88 -15.02
N SER A 498 -8.63 26.26 -13.80
CA SER A 498 -8.19 27.50 -13.17
C SER A 498 -7.95 27.24 -11.69
N SER A 499 -6.87 27.76 -11.12
CA SER A 499 -6.50 27.59 -9.71
C SER A 499 -6.19 26.13 -9.32
N GLU A 500 -6.90 25.56 -8.36
CA GLU A 500 -6.69 24.19 -7.90
C GLU A 500 -7.58 23.21 -8.68
N ALA A 501 -7.02 22.06 -9.06
CA ALA A 501 -7.72 21.01 -9.78
C ALA A 501 -7.38 19.63 -9.20
N GLU A 502 -8.32 18.71 -9.30
CA GLU A 502 -8.13 17.31 -9.00
C GLU A 502 -8.22 16.48 -10.29
N VAL A 503 -7.22 15.63 -10.51
CA VAL A 503 -7.23 14.62 -11.57
C VAL A 503 -7.61 13.29 -10.94
N ILE A 504 -8.59 12.62 -11.55
CA ILE A 504 -9.06 11.29 -11.18
C ILE A 504 -8.84 10.36 -12.38
N VAL A 505 -8.36 9.15 -12.14
CA VAL A 505 -8.05 8.17 -13.19
C VAL A 505 -8.66 6.82 -12.86
N ALA A 506 -9.21 6.15 -13.87
CA ALA A 506 -9.82 4.84 -13.76
C ALA A 506 -8.90 3.75 -14.31
N PHE A 507 -8.65 2.71 -13.51
CA PHE A 507 -7.93 1.51 -13.92
C PHE A 507 -8.84 0.30 -13.87
N ASP A 508 -8.55 -0.71 -14.68
CA ASP A 508 -9.18 -2.02 -14.52
C ASP A 508 -8.85 -2.60 -13.14
N SER A 509 -9.89 -3.08 -12.46
CA SER A 509 -9.77 -3.65 -11.12
C SER A 509 -9.64 -5.17 -11.11
N PHE A 510 -9.87 -5.81 -12.27
CA PHE A 510 -9.79 -7.25 -12.43
C PHE A 510 -9.19 -7.66 -13.75
N THR A 511 -8.60 -8.84 -13.77
CA THR A 511 -8.28 -9.59 -14.99
C THR A 511 -8.85 -10.99 -14.90
N ASP A 512 -9.12 -11.57 -16.06
CA ASP A 512 -9.66 -12.92 -16.13
C ASP A 512 -8.66 -13.91 -15.52
N THR A 513 -9.16 -14.84 -14.71
CA THR A 513 -8.36 -15.85 -14.05
C THR A 513 -8.09 -17.02 -15.01
N PRO A 514 -6.91 -17.16 -15.66
CA PRO A 514 -6.73 -18.23 -16.63
C PRO A 514 -6.81 -19.60 -15.93
N GLY A 515 -7.63 -20.50 -16.46
CA GLY A 515 -7.74 -21.89 -16.00
C GLY A 515 -8.65 -22.14 -14.78
N ASP A 516 -9.43 -21.17 -14.31
CA ASP A 516 -10.40 -21.36 -13.22
C ASP A 516 -11.83 -21.05 -13.68
N GLU A 517 -12.69 -22.07 -13.76
CA GLU A 517 -14.09 -21.93 -14.19
C GLU A 517 -15.02 -21.43 -13.06
N GLY A 518 -14.57 -21.50 -11.81
CA GLY A 518 -15.38 -21.26 -10.61
C GLY A 518 -15.53 -19.79 -10.28
N ASP A 519 -14.47 -19.00 -10.42
CA ASP A 519 -14.47 -17.55 -10.14
C ASP A 519 -13.39 -16.88 -11.00
N GLN A 520 -13.81 -16.43 -12.19
CA GLN A 520 -12.95 -16.07 -13.34
C GLN A 520 -12.23 -14.73 -13.18
N LEU A 521 -12.09 -14.14 -12.00
CA LEU A 521 -11.48 -12.81 -11.87
C LEU A 521 -10.53 -12.70 -10.69
N ASP A 522 -9.32 -12.21 -10.96
CA ASP A 522 -8.37 -11.79 -9.94
C ASP A 522 -8.33 -10.28 -9.86
N LEU A 523 -8.34 -9.78 -8.64
CA LEU A 523 -8.12 -8.37 -8.34
C LEU A 523 -6.75 -7.90 -8.84
N ILE A 524 -6.74 -6.70 -9.43
CA ILE A 524 -5.53 -6.00 -9.86
C ILE A 524 -5.40 -4.70 -9.09
N SER A 525 -4.19 -4.44 -8.58
CA SER A 525 -3.82 -3.15 -7.99
C SER A 525 -2.57 -2.58 -8.64
N LEU A 526 -2.48 -1.26 -8.74
CA LEU A 526 -1.26 -0.59 -9.16
C LEU A 526 -0.16 -0.74 -8.11
N HIS A 527 1.08 -0.88 -8.57
CA HIS A 527 2.26 -0.84 -7.71
C HIS A 527 2.73 0.60 -7.45
N ALA A 528 2.69 1.44 -8.48
CA ALA A 528 2.99 2.87 -8.36
C ALA A 528 2.13 3.68 -9.33
N LEU A 529 1.92 4.95 -8.99
CA LEU A 529 1.17 5.90 -9.79
C LEU A 529 1.96 7.20 -9.88
N ASP A 530 2.20 7.64 -11.11
CA ASP A 530 2.86 8.91 -11.41
C ASP A 530 1.95 9.77 -12.29
N TRP A 531 2.17 11.08 -12.24
CA TRP A 531 1.54 12.00 -13.18
C TRP A 531 2.53 13.08 -13.61
N ALA A 532 2.25 13.71 -14.75
CA ALA A 532 3.07 14.78 -15.28
C ALA A 532 2.21 15.77 -16.05
N ILE A 533 2.78 16.94 -16.29
CA ILE A 533 2.21 17.95 -17.15
C ILE A 533 3.29 18.47 -18.08
N VAL A 534 2.93 18.59 -19.35
CA VAL A 534 3.83 19.01 -20.43
C VAL A 534 3.18 20.17 -21.19
N PRO A 535 3.86 21.29 -21.41
CA PRO A 535 3.35 22.37 -22.24
C PRO A 535 3.26 21.92 -23.71
N VAL A 536 2.15 22.23 -24.38
CA VAL A 536 2.00 21.94 -25.81
C VAL A 536 2.57 23.12 -26.61
N SER A 537 3.73 22.93 -27.24
CA SER A 537 4.36 23.96 -28.08
C SER A 537 3.43 24.38 -29.24
N THR A 538 3.36 25.67 -29.54
CA THR A 538 2.50 26.20 -30.62
C THR A 538 2.82 25.66 -32.02
N SER A 539 4.01 25.08 -32.23
CA SER A 539 4.44 24.44 -33.49
C SER A 539 3.84 23.06 -33.75
N SER A 540 3.27 22.39 -32.74
CA SER A 540 2.55 21.11 -32.88
C SER A 540 1.03 21.27 -32.98
N VAL A 541 0.52 22.52 -32.95
CA VAL A 541 -0.91 22.86 -33.04
C VAL A 541 -1.51 22.59 -34.45
N GLY A 542 -0.68 22.19 -35.42
CA GLY A 542 -1.10 21.78 -36.76
C GLY A 542 -1.17 20.26 -36.99
N GLY A 543 -0.73 19.44 -36.05
CA GLY A 543 -0.93 17.99 -36.11
C GLY A 543 -2.34 17.65 -35.66
N SER A 544 -3.04 16.81 -36.41
CA SER A 544 -4.40 16.31 -36.14
C SER A 544 -4.69 16.17 -34.64
N ALA A 545 -5.91 16.53 -34.21
CA ALA A 545 -6.48 16.08 -32.95
C ALA A 545 -5.92 14.70 -32.62
N ALA A 546 -5.10 14.63 -31.55
CA ALA A 546 -4.29 13.47 -31.23
C ALA A 546 -5.12 12.22 -31.46
N ASN A 547 -4.61 11.29 -32.27
CA ASN A 547 -5.31 10.04 -32.51
C ASN A 547 -5.64 9.46 -31.13
N PRO A 548 -6.88 9.04 -30.82
CA PRO A 548 -7.20 8.51 -29.49
C PRO A 548 -6.27 7.37 -29.07
N HIS A 549 -5.65 6.68 -30.03
CA HIS A 549 -4.61 5.68 -29.81
C HIS A 549 -3.28 6.25 -29.25
N ASP A 550 -2.93 7.50 -29.57
CA ASP A 550 -1.71 8.17 -29.08
C ASP A 550 -1.85 8.62 -27.62
N MET A 551 -3.07 8.72 -27.12
CA MET A 551 -3.38 9.12 -25.74
C MET A 551 -3.12 8.01 -24.73
N PHE A 552 -2.93 6.75 -25.15
CA PHE A 552 -2.69 5.62 -24.25
C PHE A 552 -1.24 5.09 -24.27
N ASN A 553 -0.35 5.73 -25.05
CA ASN A 553 1.02 5.27 -25.21
C ASN A 553 2.01 6.11 -24.40
N CYS A 554 2.74 5.47 -23.49
CA CYS A 554 3.81 6.11 -22.72
C CYS A 554 4.98 6.59 -23.58
N ASP A 555 5.21 6.00 -24.76
CA ASP A 555 6.32 6.38 -25.66
C ASP A 555 6.15 7.79 -26.25
N ASN A 556 4.92 8.31 -26.24
CA ASN A 556 4.61 9.65 -26.74
C ASN A 556 4.90 10.76 -25.71
N VAL A 557 5.31 10.40 -24.49
CA VAL A 557 5.69 11.36 -23.46
C VAL A 557 7.14 11.81 -23.71
N PRO A 558 7.43 13.12 -23.77
CA PRO A 558 8.80 13.62 -23.94
C PRO A 558 9.77 13.03 -22.90
N ALA A 559 10.97 12.65 -23.33
CA ALA A 559 11.94 11.96 -22.47
C ALA A 559 12.42 12.79 -21.27
N ASP A 560 12.37 14.12 -21.37
CA ASP A 560 12.71 15.10 -20.33
C ASP A 560 11.54 15.39 -19.37
N THR A 561 10.39 14.71 -19.54
CA THR A 561 9.23 14.89 -18.67
C THR A 561 9.57 14.55 -17.22
N ILE A 562 9.30 15.51 -16.33
CA ILE A 562 9.48 15.34 -14.89
C ILE A 562 8.22 14.70 -14.32
N TRP A 563 8.32 13.42 -13.95
CA TRP A 563 7.22 12.71 -13.31
C TRP A 563 7.10 13.11 -11.83
N ARG A 564 5.85 13.32 -11.41
CA ARG A 564 5.43 13.56 -10.03
C ARG A 564 4.86 12.25 -9.50
N ASN A 565 5.53 11.67 -8.51
CA ASN A 565 5.07 10.43 -7.89
C ASN A 565 3.87 10.74 -6.99
N SER A 566 2.76 10.03 -7.20
CA SER A 566 1.61 10.03 -6.29
C SER A 566 1.83 9.01 -5.19
N PHE A 567 2.12 7.76 -5.57
CA PHE A 567 2.51 6.73 -4.61
C PHE A 567 3.42 5.70 -5.27
N ASP A 568 4.16 5.00 -4.43
CA ASP A 568 5.03 3.90 -4.81
C ASP A 568 5.09 2.88 -3.67
N HIS A 569 4.66 1.64 -3.92
CA HIS A 569 4.62 0.60 -2.89
C HIS A 569 5.98 -0.02 -2.58
N THR A 570 7.08 0.42 -3.20
CA THR A 570 8.41 0.23 -2.59
C THR A 570 8.51 0.93 -1.23
N LYS A 571 7.62 1.89 -0.97
CA LYS A 571 7.55 2.71 0.24
C LYS A 571 6.13 2.68 0.81
N LEU A 572 5.80 1.64 1.57
CA LEU A 572 4.65 1.70 2.48
C LEU A 572 5.02 2.64 3.65
N PRO A 573 4.15 3.59 4.02
CA PRO A 573 4.53 4.96 4.37
C PRO A 573 5.56 5.12 5.51
N ASN A 574 6.52 6.02 5.26
CA ASN A 574 7.68 6.39 6.10
C ASN A 574 7.37 7.11 7.43
N ALA A 575 6.18 6.95 8.02
CA ALA A 575 5.90 7.46 9.36
C ALA A 575 5.82 6.30 10.34
N TRP A 576 7.01 5.83 10.72
CA TRP A 576 7.24 4.83 11.76
C TRP A 576 6.83 5.48 13.08
N THR A 577 5.55 5.36 13.45
CA THR A 577 4.98 5.42 14.83
C THR A 577 3.50 5.82 14.90
N VAL A 578 2.80 6.21 13.82
CA VAL A 578 1.40 6.67 13.96
C VAL A 578 0.47 5.80 13.12
N SER A 579 -0.67 5.41 13.70
CA SER A 579 -1.82 4.94 12.93
C SER A 579 -1.94 5.83 11.70
N LEU A 580 -1.75 5.27 10.50
CA LEU A 580 -1.88 6.04 9.28
C LEU A 580 -3.25 6.70 9.34
N PRO A 581 -3.33 8.03 9.35
CA PRO A 581 -4.62 8.68 9.38
C PRO A 581 -5.44 8.13 8.21
N LYS A 582 -6.71 7.81 8.43
CA LYS A 582 -7.62 7.38 7.34
C LYS A 582 -7.56 8.35 6.14
N THR A 583 -7.15 9.60 6.36
CA THR A 583 -6.90 10.62 5.34
C THR A 583 -5.74 10.32 4.38
N ALA A 584 -4.71 9.57 4.79
CA ALA A 584 -3.62 9.16 3.90
C ALA A 584 -4.12 8.09 2.90
N LEU A 585 -4.94 7.14 3.36
CA LEU A 585 -5.63 6.19 2.48
C LEU A 585 -6.51 6.96 1.48
N LEU A 586 -7.36 7.87 1.97
CA LEU A 586 -8.22 8.72 1.13
C LEU A 586 -7.46 9.61 0.15
N ALA A 587 -6.18 9.89 0.35
CA ALA A 587 -5.39 10.66 -0.62
C ALA A 587 -5.22 9.89 -1.93
N HIS A 588 -5.14 8.56 -1.88
CA HIS A 588 -4.94 7.75 -3.08
C HIS A 588 -6.26 7.41 -3.79
N TYR A 589 -7.37 7.43 -3.07
CA TYR A 589 -8.65 6.90 -3.54
C TYR A 589 -9.75 7.93 -3.60
N VAL A 590 -10.67 7.70 -4.54
CA VAL A 590 -11.75 8.66 -4.81
C VAL A 590 -13.04 8.17 -4.16
N PRO A 591 -13.70 8.97 -3.29
CA PRO A 591 -15.03 8.62 -2.79
C PRO A 591 -16.07 8.64 -3.92
N ALA A 592 -17.34 8.39 -3.60
CA ALA A 592 -18.43 8.49 -4.57
C ALA A 592 -18.37 9.80 -5.37
N PHE A 593 -18.62 9.76 -6.68
CA PHE A 593 -18.66 10.95 -7.54
C PHE A 593 -19.66 10.80 -8.68
N THR A 594 -19.98 11.90 -9.35
CA THR A 594 -20.95 11.92 -10.45
C THR A 594 -20.37 12.59 -11.68
N VAL A 595 -20.57 11.97 -12.85
CA VAL A 595 -20.09 12.46 -14.14
C VAL A 595 -21.28 12.79 -15.03
N GLY A 596 -21.21 13.91 -15.73
CA GLY A 596 -22.17 14.30 -16.76
C GLY A 596 -22.80 15.66 -16.53
N ARG A 597 -22.93 16.43 -17.61
CA ARG A 597 -23.48 17.80 -17.59
C ARG A 597 -25.02 17.83 -17.64
N VAL A 598 -25.64 16.82 -18.25
CA VAL A 598 -27.10 16.75 -18.41
C VAL A 598 -27.71 15.93 -17.27
N PRO A 599 -28.62 16.50 -16.45
CA PRO A 599 -29.20 15.81 -15.29
C PRO A 599 -29.79 14.43 -15.55
N LEU A 600 -30.41 14.21 -16.72
CA LEU A 600 -31.00 12.91 -17.11
C LEU A 600 -29.98 11.83 -17.51
N PHE A 601 -28.74 12.21 -17.83
CA PHE A 601 -27.69 11.29 -18.31
C PHE A 601 -26.47 11.28 -17.39
N LYS A 602 -26.64 11.65 -16.12
CA LYS A 602 -25.55 11.61 -15.15
C LYS A 602 -25.22 10.16 -14.80
N THR A 603 -23.95 9.78 -14.96
CA THR A 603 -23.41 8.53 -14.45
C THR A 603 -22.96 8.75 -13.01
N LYS A 604 -23.46 7.93 -12.08
CA LYS A 604 -23.06 7.97 -10.68
C LYS A 604 -22.12 6.81 -10.40
N TYR A 605 -21.00 7.10 -9.75
CA TYR A 605 -20.07 6.12 -9.20
C TYR A 605 -20.23 6.14 -7.69
N ALA A 606 -20.67 5.03 -7.09
CA ALA A 606 -21.10 5.04 -5.70
C ALA A 606 -19.96 4.78 -4.70
N SER A 607 -18.79 4.33 -5.15
CA SER A 607 -17.58 4.20 -4.35
C SER A 607 -16.32 4.39 -5.21
N GLN A 608 -15.13 4.19 -4.62
CA GLN A 608 -13.86 4.11 -5.35
C GLN A 608 -13.80 2.95 -6.36
N PHE A 609 -14.74 2.01 -6.26
CA PHE A 609 -14.82 0.81 -7.06
C PHE A 609 -16.15 0.81 -7.82
N ASP A 610 -16.05 0.88 -9.15
CA ASP A 610 -17.17 0.64 -10.04
C ASP A 610 -17.19 -0.84 -10.39
N GLU A 611 -18.04 -1.59 -9.70
CA GLU A 611 -18.17 -3.01 -9.91
C GLU A 611 -18.76 -3.38 -11.28
N LYS A 612 -19.65 -2.54 -11.81
CA LYS A 612 -20.29 -2.75 -13.12
C LYS A 612 -19.27 -2.56 -14.24
N GLY A 613 -18.44 -1.54 -14.11
CA GLY A 613 -17.34 -1.23 -15.03
C GLY A 613 -16.06 -2.01 -14.75
N ARG A 614 -15.98 -2.70 -13.61
CA ARG A 614 -14.76 -3.33 -13.09
C ARG A 614 -13.59 -2.34 -13.02
N LYS A 615 -13.86 -1.15 -12.47
CA LYS A 615 -12.87 -0.07 -12.38
C LYS A 615 -12.56 0.31 -10.93
N LEU A 616 -11.30 0.68 -10.69
CA LEU A 616 -10.84 1.36 -9.48
C LEU A 616 -10.41 2.79 -9.83
N PHE A 617 -10.78 3.75 -8.99
CA PHE A 617 -10.48 5.17 -9.19
C PHE A 617 -9.40 5.67 -8.23
N TYR A 618 -8.41 6.37 -8.78
CA TYR A 618 -7.31 6.97 -8.03
C TYR A 618 -7.22 8.48 -8.27
N ALA A 619 -6.73 9.22 -7.27
CA ALA A 619 -6.49 10.65 -7.34
C ALA A 619 -4.99 10.99 -7.29
N PRO A 620 -4.26 10.97 -8.42
CA PRO A 620 -2.80 11.18 -8.44
C PRO A 620 -2.32 12.54 -7.92
N THR A 621 -3.22 13.53 -7.87
CA THR A 621 -2.89 14.94 -7.61
C THR A 621 -3.08 15.37 -6.15
N ARG A 622 -3.54 14.48 -5.27
CA ARG A 622 -3.75 14.73 -3.84
C ARG A 622 -2.43 14.71 -3.05
N ILE A 623 -1.58 15.69 -3.34
CA ILE A 623 -0.23 15.80 -2.79
C ILE A 623 -0.06 17.19 -2.14
N LEU A 624 0.48 17.20 -0.92
CA LEU A 624 0.86 18.42 -0.19
C LEU A 624 2.31 18.27 0.29
N VAL A 625 3.20 19.16 -0.16
CA VAL A 625 4.66 19.13 0.17
C VAL A 625 5.27 17.73 -0.10
N GLY A 626 4.91 17.12 -1.23
CA GLY A 626 5.42 15.79 -1.64
C GLY A 626 4.89 14.60 -0.86
N GLN A 627 3.95 14.81 0.08
CA GLN A 627 3.27 13.75 0.82
C GLN A 627 1.82 13.65 0.36
N THR A 628 1.27 12.44 0.33
CA THR A 628 -0.13 12.23 -0.03
C THR A 628 -1.04 12.69 1.10
N ASP A 629 -2.02 13.52 0.76
CA ASP A 629 -2.98 14.09 1.71
C ASP A 629 -4.31 14.32 1.00
N GLY A 630 -5.43 13.90 1.62
CA GLY A 630 -6.76 14.04 1.05
C GLY A 630 -7.15 15.47 0.67
N ARG A 631 -6.52 16.48 1.30
CA ARG A 631 -6.71 17.92 1.01
C ARG A 631 -5.80 18.44 -0.11
N GLY A 632 -4.81 17.65 -0.52
CA GLY A 632 -3.91 18.03 -1.59
C GLY A 632 -4.70 18.21 -2.89
N ALA A 633 -4.24 19.15 -3.71
CA ALA A 633 -4.75 19.36 -5.04
C ALA A 633 -3.61 19.84 -5.93
N TRP A 634 -3.79 19.70 -7.24
CA TRP A 634 -2.87 20.28 -8.18
C TRP A 634 -3.15 21.78 -8.31
N ASP A 635 -2.20 22.61 -7.85
CA ASP A 635 -2.25 24.06 -8.06
C ASP A 635 -1.70 24.43 -9.45
N THR A 636 -2.61 24.69 -10.39
CA THR A 636 -2.29 25.06 -11.78
C THR A 636 -1.59 26.43 -11.90
N ARG A 637 -1.58 27.25 -10.84
CA ARG A 637 -0.86 28.54 -10.81
C ARG A 637 0.65 28.37 -10.65
N LYS A 638 1.08 27.20 -10.19
CA LYS A 638 2.48 26.85 -9.94
C LYS A 638 3.14 26.17 -11.15
N GLU A 639 2.50 26.17 -12.31
CA GLU A 639 3.11 25.62 -13.52
C GLU A 639 3.98 26.68 -14.21
N PRO A 640 5.21 26.31 -14.64
CA PRO A 640 6.25 27.27 -15.02
C PRO A 640 5.88 28.17 -16.21
N ASP A 641 5.09 27.66 -17.17
CA ASP A 641 4.64 28.42 -18.34
C ASP A 641 3.30 29.14 -18.10
N GLY A 642 2.73 29.05 -16.89
CA GLY A 642 1.50 29.73 -16.50
C GLY A 642 0.29 29.35 -17.38
N ASN A 643 -0.33 30.35 -18.00
CA ASN A 643 -1.54 30.15 -18.81
C ASN A 643 -1.19 29.59 -20.20
N GLY A 644 -1.86 28.52 -20.63
CA GLY A 644 -1.52 27.86 -21.88
C GLY A 644 -2.28 26.57 -22.15
N LEU A 645 -1.92 25.91 -23.25
CA LEU A 645 -2.36 24.54 -23.56
C LEU A 645 -1.31 23.57 -23.03
N TYR A 646 -1.78 22.57 -22.28
CA TYR A 646 -0.94 21.55 -21.68
C TYR A 646 -1.50 20.17 -21.98
N GLN A 647 -0.64 19.18 -21.88
CA GLN A 647 -1.00 17.79 -21.85
C GLN A 647 -0.71 17.23 -20.45
N VAL A 648 -1.76 16.77 -19.78
CA VAL A 648 -1.64 16.07 -18.50
C VAL A 648 -1.53 14.58 -18.81
N TRP A 649 -0.54 13.95 -18.20
CA TRP A 649 -0.26 12.53 -18.34
C TRP A 649 -0.37 11.85 -16.98
N VAL A 650 -0.95 10.66 -16.96
CA VAL A 650 -0.97 9.78 -15.80
C VAL A 650 -0.40 8.44 -16.22
N ARG A 651 0.49 7.88 -15.41
CA ARG A 651 1.17 6.61 -15.64
C ARG A 651 0.99 5.69 -14.45
N GLY A 652 0.31 4.57 -14.67
CA GLY A 652 0.36 3.44 -13.75
C GLY A 652 1.62 2.62 -14.01
N ARG A 653 2.20 2.05 -12.95
CA ARG A 653 3.28 1.06 -13.07
C ARG A 653 2.95 -0.17 -12.25
N ASP A 654 3.29 -1.33 -12.80
CA ASP A 654 3.31 -2.58 -12.06
C ASP A 654 4.67 -2.75 -11.35
N TRP A 655 4.81 -3.78 -10.52
CA TRP A 655 6.05 -4.06 -9.80
C TRP A 655 7.22 -4.42 -10.74
N PHE A 656 6.91 -5.04 -11.90
CA PHE A 656 7.90 -5.45 -12.89
C PHE A 656 8.47 -4.28 -13.69
N GLY A 657 7.84 -3.11 -13.61
CA GLY A 657 8.21 -1.89 -14.32
C GLY A 657 7.48 -1.72 -15.65
N ASN A 658 6.48 -2.56 -15.95
CA ASN A 658 5.56 -2.29 -17.04
C ASN A 658 4.72 -1.07 -16.69
N SER A 659 4.43 -0.25 -17.69
CA SER A 659 3.68 0.99 -17.49
C SER A 659 2.58 1.17 -18.51
N GLY A 660 1.42 1.60 -18.05
CA GLY A 660 0.32 2.08 -18.88
C GLY A 660 0.14 3.58 -18.66
N CYS A 661 -0.12 4.33 -19.74
CA CYS A 661 -0.30 5.77 -19.67
C CYS A 661 -1.66 6.19 -20.20
N ILE A 662 -2.17 7.31 -19.70
CA ILE A 662 -3.24 8.08 -20.33
C ILE A 662 -2.88 9.56 -20.34
N GLY A 663 -3.01 10.19 -21.51
CA GLY A 663 -2.81 11.61 -21.73
C GLY A 663 -4.14 12.32 -22.01
N ALA A 664 -4.24 13.59 -21.62
CA ALA A 664 -5.36 14.44 -22.00
C ALA A 664 -4.92 15.91 -22.12
N ASN A 665 -5.38 16.57 -23.17
CA ASN A 665 -5.13 17.99 -23.38
C ASN A 665 -6.05 18.82 -22.47
N ILE A 666 -5.48 19.83 -21.82
CA ILE A 666 -6.18 20.77 -20.94
C ILE A 666 -5.67 22.19 -21.19
N ARG A 667 -6.51 23.18 -20.91
CA ARG A 667 -6.12 24.59 -20.97
C ARG A 667 -6.03 25.15 -19.56
N ILE A 668 -4.90 25.72 -19.19
CA ILE A 668 -4.76 26.45 -17.91
C ILE A 668 -5.07 27.93 -18.15
N ARG A 669 -5.98 28.47 -17.35
CA ARG A 669 -6.31 29.91 -17.33
C ARG A 669 -6.48 30.40 -15.90
N ASN A 670 -5.38 30.80 -15.30
CA ASN A 670 -5.34 31.46 -14.00
C ASN A 670 -5.71 32.94 -14.16
N GLY A 671 -6.67 33.40 -13.35
CA GLY A 671 -6.98 34.82 -13.19
C GLY A 671 -5.79 35.54 -12.54
N GLY A 672 -5.40 36.68 -13.10
CA GLY A 672 -4.33 37.53 -12.56
C GLY A 672 -4.78 38.35 -11.37
#